data_AF-A0A820I881-F1
#
_entry.id   AF-A0A820I881-F1
#
_cell.length_a   1.000
_cell.length_b   1.000
_cell.length_c   1.000
_cell.angle_alpha   90.00
_cell.angle_beta   90.00
_cell.angle_gamma   90.00
#
_symmetry.space_group_name_H-M   'P 1'
#
loop_
_entity.id
_entity.type
_entity.pdbx_description
1 polymer ?
#
loop_
_entity_poly.entity_id
_entity_poly.type
_entity_poly.pdbx_seq_one_letter_code
_entity_poly.pdbx_strand_id
1 'polypeptide(L)'
;MSNSKYEPDQEALSDLEKARCRRNRRPSVQFIDKNLIRRHPSGLEKQQSSCQQRPRLPSIGSNDENESNEVENQKQYSTASDTDSDGEDGAGTDIREMKHKNSSGFGEFAVRRIKQAPYGRREIEIAEQEMPGLMALRRRAESDKPLQGAKIVGCTHITAQTAVLIETLTRLGAQVRWCACNIFSTQNEVAAALAEASIAIFAWKGETDDDFWWCIKKAIGVDQGWQPNMILDDGGDLTHYCHKHFTTLFSTIKGIVEESVTGVHRLYQMCRTQTLTAPAMNVNDSVTKTKFDNLYLCRESIIDAIKRCTDIMFGGKQVVVCGYGEVGKGCCSALRGMGCFVYITEVDPICALQACMEGYKIVRLEEVIKQVDIVVTASGSKNTITRDSLDKLKNGAIVCNMGHSNTEIDVSFLRDSSTSDLQVERVRTNVDHVIWPNGKRIVLLAEGRIMNLCCSSVPSFVVSITAATQALALIELFNAPPNRYKCDVYLLPKKMDEYVASLHLPAFDAHLTELSDDQCKYLGINKAGPFKPNYYRGIMVLLSILKKLRRKEKEMRLLLVGLDNAGKSTILSRINGEEIDSVAPTLGFNIKTFNYADYVLNVWDVGGQKSLRSYWRNYFEATEAIIWVVDSVDKMRLGECRAELQELLKEERLMGSSLLVFANKQDIVGACSLHEIRTLLELDSIHKHHWTVMPCSALTGQNLLEGIDWLVNDVAQRLFDPD
;
A
#
# COMPACT_ATOMS: atom_id res chain seq x y z
N MET A 1 28.70 -69.64 -29.65
CA MET A 1 29.12 -69.48 -31.05
C MET A 1 29.12 -68.01 -31.40
N SER A 2 30.22 -67.55 -31.98
CA SER A 2 30.45 -66.32 -32.77
C SER A 2 30.13 -64.93 -32.19
N ASN A 3 31.23 -64.22 -31.91
CA ASN A 3 31.40 -62.77 -31.95
C ASN A 3 30.72 -62.07 -33.13
N SER A 4 30.15 -60.89 -32.89
CA SER A 4 30.36 -59.73 -33.77
C SER A 4 30.27 -58.43 -32.97
N LYS A 5 31.38 -57.70 -32.99
CA LYS A 5 31.52 -56.32 -32.54
C LYS A 5 30.55 -55.40 -33.29
N TYR A 6 29.90 -54.49 -32.59
CA TYR A 6 29.44 -53.22 -33.15
C TYR A 6 29.76 -52.14 -32.13
N GLU A 7 30.80 -51.36 -32.44
CA GLU A 7 31.06 -50.05 -31.83
C GLU A 7 29.97 -49.08 -32.28
N PRO A 8 29.39 -48.25 -31.41
CA PRO A 8 28.59 -47.12 -31.86
C PRO A 8 29.50 -45.96 -32.27
N ASP A 9 29.22 -45.43 -33.46
CA ASP A 9 29.88 -44.32 -34.14
C ASP A 9 30.14 -43.10 -33.24
N GLN A 10 31.41 -42.69 -33.15
CA GLN A 10 31.84 -41.44 -32.49
C GLN A 10 31.35 -40.17 -33.23
N GLU A 11 30.73 -40.28 -34.41
CA GLU A 11 30.13 -39.13 -35.11
C GLU A 11 28.72 -38.78 -34.61
N ALA A 12 27.98 -39.71 -33.98
CA ALA A 12 26.66 -39.44 -33.42
C ALA A 12 26.70 -38.67 -32.08
N LEU A 13 27.85 -38.64 -31.41
CA LEU A 13 28.08 -37.88 -30.18
C LEU A 13 28.38 -36.39 -30.44
N SER A 14 28.90 -36.04 -31.62
CA SER A 14 29.23 -34.65 -31.94
C SER A 14 28.01 -33.80 -32.33
N ASP A 15 26.95 -34.42 -32.85
CA ASP A 15 25.70 -33.74 -33.20
C ASP A 15 24.70 -33.68 -32.02
N LEU A 16 24.76 -34.63 -31.09
CA LEU A 16 24.00 -34.58 -29.83
C LEU A 16 24.56 -33.53 -28.85
N GLU A 17 25.87 -33.29 -28.81
CA GLU A 17 26.45 -32.19 -28.02
C GLU A 17 26.18 -30.80 -28.63
N LYS A 18 26.12 -30.70 -29.96
CA LYS A 18 25.68 -29.47 -30.66
C LYS A 18 24.17 -29.20 -30.49
N ALA A 19 23.34 -30.24 -30.33
CA ALA A 19 21.91 -30.10 -30.04
C ALA A 19 21.63 -29.79 -28.55
N ARG A 20 22.45 -30.29 -27.61
CA ARG A 20 22.30 -30.00 -26.16
C ARG A 20 22.74 -28.59 -25.77
N CYS A 21 23.69 -28.00 -26.50
CA CYS A 21 24.13 -26.62 -26.29
C CYS A 21 23.14 -25.55 -26.84
N ARG A 22 22.11 -25.97 -27.59
CA ARG A 22 21.07 -25.06 -28.14
C ARG A 22 19.75 -25.04 -27.37
N ARG A 23 19.53 -25.94 -26.39
CA ARG A 23 18.23 -26.07 -25.66
C ARG A 23 18.19 -25.52 -24.23
N ASN A 24 19.27 -24.92 -23.72
CA ASN A 24 19.32 -24.31 -22.38
C ASN A 24 19.60 -22.79 -22.39
N ARG A 25 19.01 -22.06 -23.34
CA ARG A 25 18.87 -20.60 -23.25
C ARG A 25 17.46 -20.28 -22.74
N ARG A 26 17.32 -20.11 -21.42
CA ARG A 26 16.20 -19.33 -20.85
C ARG A 26 16.23 -17.94 -21.48
N PRO A 27 15.09 -17.31 -21.82
CA PRO A 27 15.10 -15.96 -22.36
C PRO A 27 15.60 -15.01 -21.27
N SER A 28 16.88 -14.65 -21.37
CA SER A 28 17.45 -13.47 -20.72
C SER A 28 16.68 -12.25 -21.20
N VAL A 29 16.33 -11.36 -20.28
CA VAL A 29 15.79 -10.02 -20.53
C VAL A 29 16.54 -9.36 -21.68
N GLN A 30 15.97 -9.43 -22.88
CA GLN A 30 16.40 -8.70 -24.05
C GLN A 30 15.30 -7.68 -24.31
N PHE A 31 15.60 -6.44 -23.89
CA PHE A 31 15.08 -5.13 -24.31
C PHE A 31 15.17 -4.18 -23.11
N ILE A 32 16.41 -3.95 -22.67
CA ILE A 32 16.88 -2.59 -22.42
C ILE A 32 17.99 -2.44 -23.46
N ASP A 33 17.85 -1.51 -24.39
CA ASP A 33 18.88 -1.23 -25.37
C ASP A 33 20.22 -1.01 -24.63
N LYS A 34 21.25 -1.76 -25.02
CA LYS A 34 22.60 -1.67 -24.43
C LYS A 34 23.24 -0.29 -24.66
N ASN A 35 22.62 0.56 -25.48
CA ASN A 35 23.03 1.94 -25.70
C ASN A 35 22.44 2.95 -24.68
N LEU A 36 21.48 2.56 -23.84
CA LEU A 36 20.87 3.46 -22.86
C LEU A 36 21.73 3.72 -21.59
N ILE A 37 22.81 2.96 -21.39
CA ILE A 37 23.58 2.91 -20.13
C ILE A 37 25.08 3.23 -20.30
N ARG A 38 25.58 3.47 -21.52
CA ARG A 38 27.01 3.74 -21.76
C ARG A 38 27.27 5.08 -22.45
N ARG A 39 27.04 6.20 -21.74
CA ARG A 39 27.75 7.47 -21.99
C ARG A 39 27.86 8.27 -20.69
N HIS A 40 28.87 7.95 -19.87
CA HIS A 40 29.54 8.98 -19.08
C HIS A 40 30.56 9.67 -19.99
N PRO A 41 30.67 11.00 -20.00
CA PRO A 41 31.73 11.67 -20.73
C PRO A 41 33.06 11.44 -19.99
N SER A 42 33.90 10.58 -20.56
CA SER A 42 35.35 10.64 -20.33
C SER A 42 35.89 11.72 -21.25
N GLY A 43 36.25 12.87 -20.67
CA GLY A 43 36.69 14.03 -21.43
C GLY A 43 37.12 15.18 -20.53
N LEU A 44 38.01 14.92 -19.58
CA LEU A 44 38.74 15.96 -18.85
C LEU A 44 40.20 15.52 -18.74
N GLU A 45 40.99 15.92 -19.74
CA GLU A 45 42.42 16.06 -19.57
C GLU A 45 42.84 17.49 -19.93
N LYS A 46 43.60 18.07 -18.97
CA LYS A 46 44.55 19.18 -19.07
C LYS A 46 43.98 20.60 -19.19
N GLN A 47 43.83 21.24 -18.03
CA GLN A 47 44.59 22.47 -17.77
C GLN A 47 44.95 22.56 -16.27
N GLN A 48 46.25 22.54 -16.00
CA GLN A 48 46.83 22.75 -14.68
C GLN A 48 46.94 24.25 -14.36
N SER A 49 46.75 24.53 -13.06
CA SER A 49 47.39 25.56 -12.22
C SER A 49 47.16 27.05 -12.50
N SER A 50 46.42 27.70 -11.60
CA SER A 50 47.00 28.73 -10.72
C SER A 50 46.09 28.98 -9.51
N CYS A 51 46.68 28.91 -8.32
CA CYS A 51 46.07 29.11 -7.02
C CYS A 51 46.12 30.59 -6.58
N GLN A 52 45.29 30.92 -5.57
CA GLN A 52 45.29 32.10 -4.69
C GLN A 52 44.48 33.33 -5.12
N GLN A 53 43.37 33.62 -4.41
CA GLN A 53 43.29 34.59 -3.29
C GLN A 53 41.82 34.78 -2.84
N ARG A 54 41.56 34.78 -1.53
CA ARG A 54 40.29 35.18 -0.89
C ARG A 54 40.38 36.63 -0.39
N PRO A 55 39.26 37.37 -0.33
CA PRO A 55 39.04 38.37 0.74
C PRO A 55 37.69 38.11 1.46
N ARG A 56 37.66 37.84 2.78
CA ARG A 56 37.54 38.76 3.96
C ARG A 56 36.36 39.75 3.93
N LEU A 57 35.41 39.52 4.83
CA LEU A 57 34.33 40.42 5.28
C LEU A 57 34.87 41.56 6.17
N PRO A 58 34.24 42.76 6.17
CA PRO A 58 34.41 43.73 7.24
C PRO A 58 33.15 43.93 8.11
N SER A 59 33.45 44.39 9.32
CA SER A 59 32.65 44.56 10.54
C SER A 59 31.81 45.84 10.60
N ILE A 60 30.83 45.81 11.50
CA ILE A 60 29.90 46.88 11.92
C ILE A 60 30.65 48.07 12.55
N GLY A 61 30.18 49.29 12.25
CA GLY A 61 30.56 50.57 12.87
C GLY A 61 29.39 51.57 12.83
N SER A 62 29.28 52.34 13.89
CA SER A 62 28.11 53.06 14.45
C SER A 62 27.92 54.53 14.01
N ASN A 63 26.67 54.99 14.21
CA ASN A 63 26.17 56.36 14.54
C ASN A 63 25.84 57.41 13.45
N ASP A 64 24.53 57.72 13.41
CA ASP A 64 23.82 59.03 13.49
C ASP A 64 24.31 60.27 12.70
N GLU A 65 23.41 60.84 11.87
CA GLU A 65 22.65 62.09 12.17
C GLU A 65 21.84 62.63 10.95
N ASN A 66 20.59 63.00 11.24
CA ASN A 66 19.77 64.14 10.78
C ASN A 66 19.35 64.40 9.31
N GLU A 67 18.04 64.18 9.11
CA GLU A 67 16.97 65.11 8.68
C GLU A 67 17.02 65.95 7.38
N SER A 68 15.92 65.75 6.61
CA SER A 68 15.08 66.74 5.90
C SER A 68 15.47 67.20 4.48
N ASN A 69 14.74 66.70 3.47
CA ASN A 69 13.60 67.45 2.88
C ASN A 69 12.98 66.70 1.68
N GLU A 70 11.65 66.74 1.67
CA GLU A 70 10.72 66.11 0.75
C GLU A 70 10.72 66.74 -0.66
N VAL A 71 10.59 65.91 -1.69
CA VAL A 71 9.77 66.23 -2.88
C VAL A 71 8.94 64.99 -3.22
N GLU A 72 7.64 65.19 -3.20
CA GLU A 72 6.57 64.23 -3.43
C GLU A 72 6.70 63.47 -4.76
N ASN A 73 6.49 62.16 -4.71
CA ASN A 73 6.01 61.40 -5.84
C ASN A 73 4.95 60.42 -5.32
N GLN A 74 3.69 60.86 -5.38
CA GLN A 74 2.53 60.01 -5.12
C GLN A 74 2.50 58.86 -6.13
N LYS A 75 2.97 57.68 -5.72
CA LYS A 75 2.50 56.41 -6.27
C LYS A 75 1.66 55.72 -5.21
N GLN A 76 0.37 55.69 -5.51
CA GLN A 76 -0.67 54.98 -4.80
C GLN A 76 -0.27 53.49 -4.71
N TYR A 77 0.26 53.08 -3.57
CA TYR A 77 0.45 51.66 -3.26
C TYR A 77 -0.94 51.08 -2.97
N SER A 78 -1.54 50.43 -3.97
CA SER A 78 -2.62 49.50 -3.72
C SER A 78 -2.02 48.26 -3.04
N THR A 79 -2.17 48.16 -1.72
CA THR A 79 -2.02 46.93 -0.97
C THR A 79 -3.06 45.92 -1.45
N ALA A 80 -2.68 45.06 -2.39
CA ALA A 80 -3.43 43.84 -2.71
C ALA A 80 -3.11 42.80 -1.64
N SER A 81 -3.79 42.91 -0.49
CA SER A 81 -4.06 41.77 0.37
C SER A 81 -5.26 41.04 -0.25
N ASP A 82 -5.00 40.14 -1.20
CA ASP A 82 -6.03 39.24 -1.71
C ASP A 82 -6.23 38.10 -0.70
N THR A 83 -6.90 38.44 0.40
CA THR A 83 -7.78 37.50 1.09
C THR A 83 -8.85 37.06 0.09
N ASP A 84 -9.11 35.74 0.03
CA ASP A 84 -10.28 35.13 -0.59
C ASP A 84 -11.56 35.89 -0.18
N SER A 85 -11.89 36.91 -0.98
CA SER A 85 -13.23 37.40 -1.12
C SER A 85 -13.79 36.60 -2.29
N ASP A 86 -14.63 35.62 -1.98
CA ASP A 86 -15.64 35.13 -2.90
C ASP A 86 -16.57 36.30 -3.27
N GLY A 87 -16.03 37.22 -4.07
CA GLY A 87 -16.78 38.26 -4.75
C GLY A 87 -17.63 37.59 -5.81
N GLU A 88 -18.94 37.66 -5.59
CA GLU A 88 -20.01 37.41 -6.55
C GLU A 88 -19.59 37.78 -7.97
N ASP A 89 -19.22 36.78 -8.78
CA ASP A 89 -19.25 36.85 -10.25
C ASP A 89 -19.07 35.43 -10.82
N GLY A 90 -20.21 34.76 -11.02
CA GLY A 90 -20.34 33.45 -11.68
C GLY A 90 -21.05 32.35 -10.88
N ALA A 91 -21.64 32.64 -9.71
CA ALA A 91 -22.45 31.67 -8.97
C ALA A 91 -23.82 31.49 -9.66
N GLY A 92 -23.88 30.64 -10.68
CA GLY A 92 -25.15 30.29 -11.32
C GLY A 92 -25.08 29.76 -12.75
N THR A 93 -23.91 29.73 -13.39
CA THR A 93 -23.78 29.12 -14.73
C THR A 93 -23.15 27.74 -14.62
N ASP A 94 -23.84 26.73 -15.17
CA ASP A 94 -23.35 25.36 -15.22
C ASP A 94 -22.10 25.28 -16.11
N ILE A 95 -20.95 24.92 -15.52
CA ILE A 95 -19.66 24.77 -16.21
C ILE A 95 -19.77 23.73 -17.34
N ARG A 96 -20.67 22.74 -17.21
CA ARG A 96 -20.93 21.71 -18.24
C ARG A 96 -21.48 22.30 -19.53
N GLU A 97 -22.16 23.44 -19.45
CA GLU A 97 -22.81 24.12 -20.57
C GLU A 97 -21.92 25.19 -21.20
N MET A 98 -20.83 25.57 -20.53
CA MET A 98 -19.90 26.57 -21.03
C MET A 98 -19.04 26.01 -22.18
N LYS A 99 -19.29 26.49 -23.40
CA LYS A 99 -18.42 26.22 -24.57
C LYS A 99 -17.19 27.12 -24.54
N HIS A 100 -16.25 26.83 -23.66
CA HIS A 100 -14.98 27.54 -23.62
C HIS A 100 -14.07 27.13 -24.79
N LYS A 101 -13.34 28.10 -25.34
CA LYS A 101 -12.20 27.88 -26.22
C LYS A 101 -10.99 28.55 -25.60
N ASN A 102 -9.82 27.91 -25.70
CA ASN A 102 -8.55 28.53 -25.34
C ASN A 102 -8.07 29.49 -26.43
N SER A 103 -6.91 30.14 -26.25
CA SER A 103 -6.39 31.11 -27.23
C SER A 103 -6.11 30.49 -28.61
N SER A 104 -5.81 29.19 -28.66
CA SER A 104 -5.58 28.44 -29.90
C SER A 104 -6.86 27.91 -30.57
N GLY A 105 -8.03 28.13 -29.95
CA GLY A 105 -9.32 27.66 -30.44
C GLY A 105 -9.69 26.22 -30.08
N PHE A 106 -8.85 25.53 -29.30
CA PHE A 106 -9.15 24.21 -28.72
C PHE A 106 -10.26 24.36 -27.66
N GLY A 107 -11.24 23.46 -27.66
CA GLY A 107 -12.43 23.56 -26.80
C GLY A 107 -12.85 22.24 -26.16
N GLU A 108 -11.96 21.25 -26.11
CA GLU A 108 -12.23 19.96 -25.49
C GLU A 108 -11.71 19.93 -24.04
N PHE A 109 -12.26 20.81 -23.20
CA PHE A 109 -11.96 20.90 -21.77
C PHE A 109 -13.15 21.51 -21.00
N ALA A 110 -13.20 21.30 -19.70
CA ALA A 110 -14.13 21.97 -18.78
C ALA A 110 -13.37 22.34 -17.50
N VAL A 111 -13.15 23.65 -17.31
CA VAL A 111 -12.40 24.23 -16.19
C VAL A 111 -13.09 25.53 -15.77
N ARG A 112 -12.95 25.92 -14.49
CA ARG A 112 -13.69 27.05 -13.92
C ARG A 112 -13.39 28.40 -14.58
N ARG A 113 -12.12 28.74 -14.80
CA ARG A 113 -11.70 30.05 -15.36
C ARG A 113 -10.43 29.94 -16.20
N ILE A 114 -10.56 29.81 -17.52
CA ILE A 114 -9.42 29.71 -18.45
C ILE A 114 -8.45 30.90 -18.37
N LYS A 115 -8.94 32.09 -18.01
CA LYS A 115 -8.12 33.31 -17.87
C LYS A 115 -7.04 33.22 -16.78
N GLN A 116 -7.14 32.26 -15.85
CA GLN A 116 -6.13 32.02 -14.81
C GLN A 116 -4.93 31.19 -15.30
N ALA A 117 -4.93 30.75 -16.56
CA ALA A 117 -3.84 29.97 -17.15
C ALA A 117 -2.43 30.56 -16.96
N PRO A 118 -2.19 31.88 -17.09
CA PRO A 118 -0.85 32.45 -16.85
C PRO A 118 -0.36 32.28 -15.40
N TYR A 119 -1.28 32.31 -14.43
CA TYR A 119 -0.93 32.09 -13.02
C TYR A 119 -0.59 30.62 -12.78
N GLY A 120 -1.45 29.70 -13.25
CA GLY A 120 -1.16 28.27 -13.16
C GLY A 120 0.11 27.85 -13.89
N ARG A 121 0.49 28.55 -14.97
CA ARG A 121 1.75 28.29 -15.67
C ARG A 121 2.97 28.58 -14.79
N ARG A 122 2.94 29.68 -14.04
CA ARG A 122 4.03 30.03 -13.10
C ARG A 122 4.12 29.02 -11.96
N GLU A 123 3.00 28.53 -11.44
CA GLU A 123 2.97 27.46 -10.44
C GLU A 123 3.60 26.16 -10.97
N ILE A 124 3.29 25.79 -12.22
CA ILE A 124 3.88 24.63 -12.89
C ILE A 124 5.40 24.81 -13.06
N GLU A 125 5.86 25.99 -13.47
CA GLU A 125 7.29 26.30 -13.61
C GLU A 125 8.06 26.17 -12.29
N ILE A 126 7.45 26.54 -11.15
CA ILE A 126 8.03 26.32 -9.83
C ILE A 126 8.11 24.82 -9.53
N ALA A 127 7.03 24.07 -9.78
CA ALA A 127 7.02 22.62 -9.59
C ALA A 127 8.08 21.91 -10.44
N GLU A 128 8.28 22.32 -11.70
CA GLU A 128 9.29 21.74 -12.59
C GLU A 128 10.71 21.80 -12.03
N GLN A 129 11.06 22.89 -11.33
CA GLN A 129 12.38 23.07 -10.71
C GLN A 129 12.64 22.03 -9.61
N GLU A 130 11.59 21.63 -8.90
CA GLU A 130 11.64 20.67 -7.80
C GLU A 130 11.27 19.23 -8.23
N MET A 131 11.11 18.96 -9.54
CA MET A 131 10.76 17.62 -10.04
C MET A 131 11.84 17.03 -10.96
N PRO A 132 13.07 16.80 -10.44
CA PRO A 132 14.22 16.41 -11.25
C PRO A 132 14.03 15.06 -11.95
N GLY A 133 13.25 14.14 -11.36
CA GLY A 133 12.92 12.84 -11.93
C GLY A 133 12.20 12.96 -13.27
N LEU A 134 11.11 13.72 -13.30
CA LEU A 134 10.34 13.96 -14.51
C LEU A 134 11.14 14.77 -15.54
N MET A 135 11.89 15.79 -15.10
CA MET A 135 12.75 16.56 -16.02
C MET A 135 13.83 15.70 -16.67
N ALA A 136 14.41 14.75 -15.94
CA ALA A 136 15.35 13.79 -16.50
C ALA A 136 14.69 12.85 -17.51
N LEU A 137 13.44 12.41 -17.27
CA LEU A 137 12.68 11.63 -18.24
C LEU A 137 12.36 12.42 -19.51
N ARG A 138 11.96 13.70 -19.39
CA ARG A 138 11.70 14.59 -20.54
C ARG A 138 12.93 14.75 -21.44
N ARG A 139 14.11 15.01 -20.86
CA ARG A 139 15.37 15.12 -21.61
C ARG A 139 15.71 13.84 -22.37
N ARG A 140 15.46 12.67 -21.78
CA ARG A 140 15.68 11.37 -22.44
C ARG A 140 14.62 11.08 -23.51
N ALA A 141 13.42 11.64 -23.39
CA ALA A 141 12.32 11.44 -24.33
C ALA A 141 12.54 12.10 -25.69
N GLU A 142 13.46 13.07 -25.79
CA GLU A 142 13.72 13.83 -27.02
C GLU A 142 14.06 12.94 -28.22
N SER A 143 14.74 11.80 -27.99
CA SER A 143 15.08 10.85 -29.05
C SER A 143 14.06 9.71 -29.23
N ASP A 144 13.54 9.16 -28.14
CA ASP A 144 12.94 7.81 -28.17
C ASP A 144 11.40 7.79 -28.11
N LYS A 145 10.75 8.86 -27.60
CA LYS A 145 9.29 8.97 -27.39
C LYS A 145 8.60 7.63 -27.06
N PRO A 146 8.89 7.03 -25.89
CA PRO A 146 8.49 5.65 -25.57
C PRO A 146 6.98 5.44 -25.40
N LEU A 147 6.18 6.50 -25.37
CA LEU A 147 4.71 6.42 -25.29
C LEU A 147 4.05 6.86 -26.59
N GLN A 148 4.78 6.90 -27.70
CA GLN A 148 4.23 7.26 -29.01
C GLN A 148 3.04 6.35 -29.37
N GLY A 149 1.85 6.95 -29.50
CA GLY A 149 0.61 6.23 -29.78
C GLY A 149 -0.15 5.71 -28.55
N ALA A 150 0.37 5.93 -27.34
CA ALA A 150 -0.39 5.73 -26.11
C ALA A 150 -1.50 6.78 -26.02
N LYS A 151 -2.70 6.34 -25.61
CA LYS A 151 -3.87 7.16 -25.31
C LYS A 151 -4.21 6.92 -23.85
N ILE A 152 -3.71 7.79 -22.99
CA ILE A 152 -3.78 7.65 -21.53
C ILE A 152 -4.93 8.50 -21.03
N VAL A 153 -5.89 7.87 -20.35
CA VAL A 153 -6.87 8.58 -19.54
C VAL A 153 -6.40 8.55 -18.09
N GLY A 154 -6.34 9.72 -17.46
CA GLY A 154 -5.89 9.88 -16.09
C GLY A 154 -6.99 10.38 -15.16
N CYS A 155 -7.04 9.84 -13.96
CA CYS A 155 -7.88 10.31 -12.85
C CYS A 155 -7.02 10.41 -11.60
N THR A 156 -6.49 11.60 -11.35
CA THR A 156 -5.62 11.89 -10.19
C THR A 156 -5.88 13.31 -9.70
N HIS A 157 -5.32 13.71 -8.57
CA HIS A 157 -5.42 15.09 -8.10
C HIS A 157 -4.85 16.07 -9.14
N ILE A 158 -5.55 17.17 -9.44
CA ILE A 158 -5.05 18.17 -10.40
C ILE A 158 -4.34 19.30 -9.66
N THR A 159 -3.02 19.15 -9.55
CA THR A 159 -2.10 20.09 -8.90
C THR A 159 -0.97 20.47 -9.85
N ALA A 160 -0.18 21.49 -9.51
CA ALA A 160 1.00 21.87 -10.28
C ALA A 160 1.94 20.68 -10.54
N GLN A 161 2.11 19.79 -9.56
CA GLN A 161 2.94 18.58 -9.70
C GLN A 161 2.36 17.58 -10.70
N THR A 162 1.04 17.34 -10.67
CA THR A 162 0.38 16.46 -11.64
C THR A 162 0.44 17.06 -13.05
N ALA A 163 0.34 18.38 -13.19
CA ALA A 163 0.52 19.04 -14.49
C ALA A 163 1.91 18.76 -15.09
N VAL A 164 2.97 18.76 -14.27
CA VAL A 164 4.31 18.35 -14.72
C VAL A 164 4.33 16.91 -15.21
N LEU A 165 3.64 15.98 -14.53
CA LEU A 165 3.49 14.59 -14.98
C LEU A 165 2.74 14.50 -16.31
N ILE A 166 1.57 15.14 -16.43
CA ILE A 166 0.74 15.13 -17.63
C ILE A 166 1.55 15.62 -18.84
N GLU A 167 2.21 16.76 -18.71
CA GLU A 167 3.07 17.31 -19.76
C GLU A 167 4.28 16.41 -20.06
N THR A 168 4.81 15.72 -19.05
CA THR A 168 5.88 14.72 -19.25
C THR A 168 5.38 13.56 -20.10
N LEU A 169 4.18 13.04 -19.85
CA LEU A 169 3.58 11.98 -20.65
C LEU A 169 3.36 12.43 -22.11
N THR A 170 2.91 13.67 -22.32
CA THR A 170 2.81 14.27 -23.66
C THR A 170 4.17 14.36 -24.36
N ARG A 171 5.22 14.80 -23.64
CA ARG A 171 6.60 14.85 -24.15
C ARG A 171 7.15 13.45 -24.48
N LEU A 172 6.74 12.43 -23.75
CA LEU A 172 7.05 11.02 -24.02
C LEU A 172 6.28 10.45 -25.23
N GLY A 173 5.37 11.20 -25.84
CA GLY A 173 4.64 10.83 -27.06
C GLY A 173 3.18 10.40 -26.85
N ALA A 174 2.67 10.45 -25.62
CA ALA A 174 1.29 10.07 -25.32
C ALA A 174 0.29 11.17 -25.70
N GLN A 175 -0.92 10.76 -26.08
CA GLN A 175 -2.11 11.61 -26.01
C GLN A 175 -2.77 11.40 -24.66
N VAL A 176 -3.16 12.48 -24.00
CA VAL A 176 -3.66 12.45 -22.63
C VAL A 176 -5.00 13.17 -22.50
N ARG A 177 -5.88 12.63 -21.66
CA ARG A 177 -7.10 13.27 -21.17
C ARG A 177 -7.19 13.06 -19.66
N TRP A 178 -7.68 14.04 -18.91
CA TRP A 178 -7.60 14.01 -17.46
C TRP A 178 -8.87 14.52 -16.76
N CYS A 179 -9.16 13.94 -15.61
CA CYS A 179 -10.12 14.43 -14.63
C CYS A 179 -9.53 14.34 -13.21
N ALA A 180 -10.17 15.01 -12.24
CA ALA A 180 -9.78 14.93 -10.85
C ALA A 180 -10.29 13.63 -10.20
N CYS A 181 -9.52 13.05 -9.27
CA CYS A 181 -9.99 11.94 -8.42
C CYS A 181 -10.69 12.42 -7.13
N ASN A 182 -10.71 13.73 -6.88
CA ASN A 182 -11.35 14.31 -5.70
C ASN A 182 -11.85 15.74 -5.97
N ILE A 183 -13.11 15.99 -5.63
CA ILE A 183 -13.83 17.25 -5.86
C ILE A 183 -13.20 18.51 -5.25
N PHE A 184 -12.31 18.38 -4.25
CA PHE A 184 -11.63 19.51 -3.61
C PHE A 184 -10.17 19.68 -4.01
N SER A 185 -9.61 18.72 -4.74
CA SER A 185 -8.17 18.64 -4.98
C SER A 185 -7.66 19.45 -6.17
N THR A 186 -8.57 19.93 -7.02
CA THR A 186 -8.22 20.68 -8.22
C THR A 186 -7.72 22.08 -7.87
N GLN A 187 -6.55 22.45 -8.39
CA GLN A 187 -6.08 23.83 -8.49
C GLN A 187 -6.59 24.42 -9.81
N ASN A 188 -7.55 25.35 -9.74
CA ASN A 188 -8.30 25.83 -10.90
C ASN A 188 -7.40 26.50 -11.94
N GLU A 189 -6.44 27.28 -11.46
CA GLU A 189 -5.39 27.95 -12.23
C GLU A 189 -4.52 26.96 -13.00
N VAL A 190 -4.16 25.83 -12.39
CA VAL A 190 -3.35 24.77 -13.01
C VAL A 190 -4.17 24.03 -14.07
N ALA A 191 -5.43 23.70 -13.75
CA ALA A 191 -6.35 23.11 -14.73
C ALA A 191 -6.52 24.03 -15.95
N ALA A 192 -6.64 25.35 -15.74
CA ALA A 192 -6.67 26.34 -16.79
C ALA A 192 -5.37 26.37 -17.60
N ALA A 193 -4.20 26.28 -16.96
CA ALA A 193 -2.91 26.26 -17.65
C ALA A 193 -2.72 25.03 -18.54
N LEU A 194 -3.22 23.86 -18.13
CA LEU A 194 -3.23 22.64 -18.93
C LEU A 194 -4.21 22.73 -20.11
N ALA A 195 -5.42 23.26 -19.88
CA ALA A 195 -6.40 23.51 -20.93
C ALA A 195 -5.90 24.51 -21.97
N GLU A 196 -5.18 25.56 -21.54
CA GLU A 196 -4.55 26.54 -22.43
C GLU A 196 -3.43 25.90 -23.27
N ALA A 197 -2.72 24.91 -22.73
CA ALA A 197 -1.76 24.08 -23.46
C ALA A 197 -2.42 23.03 -24.39
N SER A 198 -3.74 23.14 -24.62
CA SER A 198 -4.54 22.24 -25.47
C SER A 198 -4.53 20.78 -25.00
N ILE A 199 -4.46 20.58 -23.68
CA ILE A 199 -4.66 19.28 -23.04
C ILE A 199 -6.11 19.18 -22.58
N ALA A 200 -6.76 18.04 -22.85
CA ALA A 200 -8.15 17.81 -22.47
C ALA A 200 -8.28 17.55 -20.97
N ILE A 201 -8.69 18.59 -20.22
CA ILE A 201 -8.89 18.55 -18.77
C ILE A 201 -10.36 18.80 -18.44
N PHE A 202 -10.94 17.94 -17.61
CA PHE A 202 -12.31 18.07 -17.11
C PHE A 202 -12.27 18.04 -15.59
N ALA A 203 -12.15 19.21 -14.97
CA ALA A 203 -12.10 19.33 -13.52
C ALA A 203 -12.17 20.78 -13.04
N TRP A 204 -12.71 20.99 -11.84
CA TRP A 204 -12.62 22.24 -11.08
C TRP A 204 -12.71 21.99 -9.58
N LYS A 205 -12.28 22.97 -8.79
CA LYS A 205 -12.42 22.91 -7.33
C LYS A 205 -13.88 23.12 -6.93
N GLY A 206 -14.42 22.23 -6.11
CA GLY A 206 -15.79 22.27 -5.61
C GLY A 206 -16.80 21.63 -6.56
N GLU A 207 -16.40 20.59 -7.28
CA GLU A 207 -17.33 19.73 -8.05
C GLU A 207 -18.44 19.16 -7.15
N THR A 208 -19.67 19.09 -7.67
CA THR A 208 -20.71 18.25 -7.08
C THR A 208 -20.43 16.77 -7.41
N ASP A 209 -21.08 15.84 -6.71
CA ASP A 209 -20.94 14.40 -7.02
C ASP A 209 -21.33 14.08 -8.47
N ASP A 210 -22.34 14.76 -9.01
CA ASP A 210 -22.74 14.60 -10.42
C ASP A 210 -21.67 15.17 -11.38
N ASP A 211 -21.02 16.29 -11.02
CA ASP A 211 -19.96 16.88 -11.82
C ASP A 211 -18.75 15.96 -11.91
N PHE A 212 -18.40 15.33 -10.80
CA PHE A 212 -17.30 14.39 -10.68
C PHE A 212 -17.45 13.22 -11.66
N TRP A 213 -18.61 12.54 -11.65
CA TRP A 213 -18.88 11.44 -12.58
C TRP A 213 -19.00 11.90 -14.03
N TRP A 214 -19.53 13.10 -14.26
CA TRP A 214 -19.57 13.70 -15.59
C TRP A 214 -18.16 13.96 -16.12
N CYS A 215 -17.24 14.48 -15.29
CA CYS A 215 -15.85 14.72 -15.64
C CYS A 215 -15.12 13.42 -16.01
N ILE A 216 -15.30 12.35 -15.23
CA ILE A 216 -14.77 11.01 -15.56
C ILE A 216 -15.26 10.55 -16.94
N LYS A 217 -16.58 10.64 -17.19
CA LYS A 217 -17.14 10.25 -18.49
C LYS A 217 -16.54 11.05 -19.65
N LYS A 218 -16.38 12.38 -19.49
CA LYS A 218 -15.79 13.25 -20.51
C LYS A 218 -14.30 13.00 -20.73
N ALA A 219 -13.56 12.66 -19.68
CA ALA A 219 -12.16 12.29 -19.76
C ALA A 219 -11.96 10.99 -20.55
N ILE A 220 -12.86 10.00 -20.45
CA ILE A 220 -12.79 8.77 -21.25
C ILE A 220 -12.96 9.04 -22.76
N GLY A 221 -13.73 10.06 -23.14
CA GLY A 221 -13.71 10.62 -24.51
C GLY A 221 -14.45 9.82 -25.59
N VAL A 222 -15.23 8.78 -25.23
CA VAL A 222 -15.94 7.92 -26.20
C VAL A 222 -16.91 8.70 -27.08
N ASP A 223 -17.63 9.67 -26.49
CA ASP A 223 -18.59 10.52 -27.20
C ASP A 223 -17.92 11.37 -28.30
N GLN A 224 -16.61 11.57 -28.23
CA GLN A 224 -15.80 12.33 -29.18
C GLN A 224 -14.97 11.44 -30.11
N GLY A 225 -15.22 10.12 -30.11
CA GLY A 225 -14.46 9.16 -30.91
C GLY A 225 -13.03 8.90 -30.41
N TRP A 226 -12.70 9.37 -29.21
CA TRP A 226 -11.42 9.08 -28.57
C TRP A 226 -11.55 7.83 -27.68
N GLN A 227 -10.60 6.90 -27.81
CA GLN A 227 -10.61 5.64 -27.07
C GLN A 227 -9.27 5.47 -26.36
N PRO A 228 -9.24 5.45 -25.00
CA PRO A 228 -8.03 5.19 -24.26
C PRO A 228 -7.54 3.76 -24.49
N ASN A 229 -6.23 3.56 -24.37
CA ASN A 229 -5.61 2.24 -24.32
C ASN A 229 -4.79 2.03 -23.04
N MET A 230 -4.68 3.04 -22.18
CA MET A 230 -3.97 3.00 -20.91
C MET A 230 -4.75 3.81 -19.88
N ILE A 231 -4.72 3.38 -18.62
CA ILE A 231 -5.35 4.08 -17.49
C ILE A 231 -4.28 4.43 -16.45
N LEU A 232 -4.30 5.66 -15.95
CA LEU A 232 -3.62 6.06 -14.70
C LEU A 232 -4.68 6.50 -13.70
N ASP A 233 -4.74 5.86 -12.55
CA ASP A 233 -5.84 6.04 -11.59
C ASP A 233 -5.30 6.18 -10.17
N ASP A 234 -6.02 6.97 -9.38
CA ASP A 234 -5.79 7.22 -7.96
C ASP A 234 -7.13 7.15 -7.23
N GLY A 235 -7.41 5.97 -6.66
CA GLY A 235 -8.65 5.65 -5.95
C GLY A 235 -9.47 4.55 -6.63
N GLY A 236 -9.20 4.31 -7.92
CA GLY A 236 -9.84 3.26 -8.71
C GLY A 236 -11.22 3.62 -9.25
N ASP A 237 -11.63 4.90 -9.21
CA ASP A 237 -12.95 5.34 -9.67
C ASP A 237 -13.04 5.36 -11.19
N LEU A 238 -12.00 5.80 -11.90
CA LEU A 238 -11.95 5.78 -13.36
C LEU A 238 -11.94 4.35 -13.90
N THR A 239 -11.15 3.48 -13.30
CA THR A 239 -11.08 2.05 -13.63
C THR A 239 -12.44 1.39 -13.40
N HIS A 240 -13.05 1.63 -12.24
CA HIS A 240 -14.37 1.08 -11.92
C HIS A 240 -15.46 1.58 -12.88
N TYR A 241 -15.46 2.88 -13.17
CA TYR A 241 -16.43 3.48 -14.10
C TYR A 241 -16.27 2.92 -15.51
N CYS A 242 -15.04 2.81 -16.01
CA CYS A 242 -14.75 2.22 -17.32
C CYS A 242 -15.20 0.75 -17.40
N HIS A 243 -14.87 -0.06 -16.39
CA HIS A 243 -15.30 -1.45 -16.31
C HIS A 243 -16.84 -1.60 -16.31
N LYS A 244 -17.54 -0.76 -15.54
CA LYS A 244 -19.00 -0.83 -15.35
C LYS A 244 -19.81 -0.29 -16.54
N HIS A 245 -19.38 0.83 -17.11
CA HIS A 245 -20.16 1.55 -18.13
C HIS A 245 -19.64 1.38 -19.56
N PHE A 246 -18.38 0.98 -19.73
CA PHE A 246 -17.72 0.85 -21.03
C PHE A 246 -16.99 -0.50 -21.18
N THR A 247 -17.67 -1.61 -20.87
CA THR A 247 -17.07 -2.95 -20.85
C THR A 247 -16.32 -3.32 -22.14
N THR A 248 -16.85 -2.97 -23.32
CA THR A 248 -16.18 -3.22 -24.60
C THR A 248 -14.87 -2.44 -24.72
N LEU A 249 -14.84 -1.17 -24.30
CA LEU A 249 -13.63 -0.36 -24.27
C LEU A 249 -12.64 -0.88 -23.22
N PHE A 250 -13.13 -1.27 -22.04
CA PHE A 250 -12.28 -1.79 -20.97
C PHE A 250 -11.48 -3.03 -21.42
N SER A 251 -12.05 -3.86 -22.30
CA SER A 251 -11.35 -5.01 -22.90
C SER A 251 -10.20 -4.64 -23.85
N THR A 252 -10.12 -3.39 -24.33
CA THR A 252 -9.05 -2.92 -25.22
C THR A 252 -7.92 -2.19 -24.47
N ILE A 253 -8.09 -1.95 -23.17
CA ILE A 253 -7.07 -1.37 -22.31
C ILE A 253 -5.86 -2.31 -22.23
N LYS A 254 -4.68 -1.78 -22.52
CA LYS A 254 -3.41 -2.51 -22.50
C LYS A 254 -2.78 -2.55 -21.11
N GLY A 255 -3.11 -1.59 -20.25
CA GLY A 255 -2.53 -1.52 -18.91
C GLY A 255 -3.17 -0.47 -18.03
N ILE A 256 -3.21 -0.77 -16.73
CA ILE A 256 -3.72 0.11 -15.67
C ILE A 256 -2.58 0.38 -14.70
N VAL A 257 -2.39 1.63 -14.29
CA VAL A 257 -1.43 2.03 -13.25
C VAL A 257 -2.23 2.64 -12.11
N GLU A 258 -2.10 2.10 -10.91
CA GLU A 258 -2.88 2.53 -9.74
C GLU A 258 -1.97 2.96 -8.60
N GLU A 259 -2.24 4.15 -8.06
CA GLU A 259 -1.45 4.82 -7.03
C GLU A 259 -1.92 4.54 -5.60
N SER A 260 -3.22 4.28 -5.40
CA SER A 260 -3.83 4.26 -4.06
C SER A 260 -4.02 2.85 -3.50
N VAL A 261 -4.02 2.73 -2.17
CA VAL A 261 -4.37 1.47 -1.47
C VAL A 261 -5.78 1.00 -1.86
N THR A 262 -6.74 1.95 -1.92
CA THR A 262 -8.15 1.64 -2.17
C THR A 262 -8.39 1.16 -3.60
N GLY A 263 -7.79 1.82 -4.59
CA GLY A 263 -7.85 1.37 -5.97
C GLY A 263 -7.13 0.04 -6.19
N VAL A 264 -5.98 -0.19 -5.55
CA VAL A 264 -5.29 -1.49 -5.59
C VAL A 264 -6.17 -2.60 -5.01
N HIS A 265 -6.87 -2.35 -3.90
CA HIS A 265 -7.79 -3.32 -3.33
C HIS A 265 -8.93 -3.67 -4.29
N ARG A 266 -9.50 -2.68 -4.99
CA ARG A 266 -10.51 -2.90 -6.04
C ARG A 266 -9.95 -3.73 -7.20
N LEU A 267 -8.71 -3.48 -7.63
CA LEU A 267 -8.05 -4.28 -8.66
C LEU A 267 -7.86 -5.75 -8.23
N TYR A 268 -7.45 -6.01 -6.99
CA TYR A 268 -7.38 -7.37 -6.48
C TYR A 268 -8.75 -8.05 -6.41
N GLN A 269 -9.82 -7.32 -6.05
CA GLN A 269 -11.18 -7.85 -6.11
C GLN A 269 -11.55 -8.25 -7.55
N MET A 270 -11.30 -7.37 -8.53
CA MET A 270 -11.54 -7.66 -9.95
C MET A 270 -10.73 -8.86 -10.46
N CYS A 271 -9.50 -9.03 -9.97
CA CYS A 271 -8.68 -10.19 -10.29
C CYS A 271 -9.28 -11.48 -9.72
N ARG A 272 -9.76 -11.46 -8.46
CA ARG A 272 -10.41 -12.61 -7.81
C ARG A 272 -11.72 -12.99 -8.49
N THR A 273 -12.50 -12.01 -8.94
CA THR A 273 -13.74 -12.23 -9.69
C THR A 273 -13.51 -12.48 -11.19
N GLN A 274 -12.25 -12.51 -11.65
CA GLN A 274 -11.88 -12.69 -13.05
C GLN A 274 -12.50 -11.65 -14.01
N THR A 275 -12.79 -10.45 -13.52
CA THR A 275 -13.35 -9.35 -14.33
C THR A 275 -12.30 -8.32 -14.77
N LEU A 276 -11.06 -8.45 -14.28
CA LEU A 276 -9.94 -7.64 -14.72
C LEU A 276 -9.49 -8.08 -16.13
N THR A 277 -9.61 -7.20 -17.13
CA THR A 277 -9.29 -7.51 -18.54
C THR A 277 -7.92 -7.03 -19.00
N ALA A 278 -7.20 -6.28 -18.17
CA ALA A 278 -5.89 -5.70 -18.48
C ALA A 278 -4.90 -5.93 -17.32
N PRO A 279 -3.59 -6.03 -17.58
CA PRO A 279 -2.59 -6.05 -16.52
C PRO A 279 -2.59 -4.73 -15.75
N ALA A 280 -2.44 -4.79 -14.43
CA ALA A 280 -2.37 -3.62 -13.58
C ALA A 280 -1.03 -3.54 -12.84
N MET A 281 -0.44 -2.34 -12.74
CA MET A 281 0.74 -2.06 -11.92
C MET A 281 0.31 -1.34 -10.64
N ASN A 282 0.59 -1.98 -9.52
CA ASN A 282 0.45 -1.41 -8.18
C ASN A 282 1.65 -0.51 -7.88
N VAL A 283 1.47 0.80 -8.07
CA VAL A 283 2.47 1.82 -7.73
C VAL A 283 2.45 2.11 -6.24
N ASN A 284 1.30 1.98 -5.58
CA ASN A 284 1.17 2.19 -4.13
C ASN A 284 2.23 1.41 -3.34
N ASP A 285 2.44 0.14 -3.68
CA ASP A 285 3.36 -0.78 -2.99
C ASP A 285 4.82 -0.67 -3.45
N SER A 286 5.12 0.23 -4.39
CA SER A 286 6.51 0.53 -4.75
C SER A 286 7.27 1.06 -3.53
N VAL A 287 8.58 0.78 -3.45
CA VAL A 287 9.40 1.31 -2.36
C VAL A 287 9.46 2.83 -2.45
N THR A 288 9.54 3.35 -3.67
CA THR A 288 9.62 4.79 -3.96
C THR A 288 8.35 5.54 -3.57
N LYS A 289 7.17 4.91 -3.62
CA LYS A 289 5.93 5.51 -3.09
C LYS A 289 5.81 5.32 -1.58
N THR A 290 5.85 4.08 -1.08
CA THR A 290 5.62 3.80 0.35
C THR A 290 6.62 4.48 1.29
N LYS A 291 7.91 4.52 0.93
CA LYS A 291 8.97 5.05 1.81
C LYS A 291 9.25 6.53 1.61
N PHE A 292 8.70 7.16 0.57
CA PHE A 292 8.89 8.58 0.35
C PHE A 292 7.59 9.35 0.42
N ASP A 293 6.63 9.03 -0.44
CA ASP A 293 5.32 9.67 -0.46
C ASP A 293 4.62 9.54 0.88
N ASN A 294 4.24 8.33 1.28
CA ASN A 294 3.50 8.14 2.54
C ASN A 294 4.27 8.62 3.78
N LEU A 295 5.60 8.70 3.74
CA LEU A 295 6.43 9.07 4.89
C LEU A 295 6.80 10.56 4.92
N TYR A 296 7.55 11.03 3.91
CA TYR A 296 8.11 12.39 3.88
C TYR A 296 7.07 13.43 3.46
N LEU A 297 6.13 13.09 2.57
CA LEU A 297 5.02 14.00 2.22
C LEU A 297 4.23 14.34 3.48
N CYS A 298 3.76 13.31 4.19
CA CYS A 298 2.97 13.49 5.41
C CYS A 298 3.78 14.14 6.54
N ARG A 299 5.10 13.92 6.60
CA ARG A 299 6.00 14.60 7.54
C ARG A 299 6.02 16.11 7.33
N GLU A 300 6.06 16.58 6.09
CA GLU A 300 6.06 18.03 5.81
C GLU A 300 4.65 18.62 5.88
N SER A 301 3.69 17.97 5.24
CA SER A 301 2.35 18.53 5.03
C SER A 301 1.53 18.64 6.32
N ILE A 302 1.75 17.77 7.32
CA ILE A 302 1.00 17.83 8.58
C ILE A 302 1.23 19.15 9.33
N ILE A 303 2.47 19.63 9.35
CA ILE A 303 2.83 20.87 10.04
C ILE A 303 2.26 22.05 9.26
N ASP A 304 2.46 22.07 7.94
CA ASP A 304 1.96 23.14 7.08
C ASP A 304 0.43 23.24 7.16
N ALA A 305 -0.29 22.13 7.03
CA ALA A 305 -1.74 22.13 7.01
C ALA A 305 -2.36 22.54 8.36
N ILE A 306 -1.89 21.99 9.49
CA ILE A 306 -2.38 22.44 10.81
C ILE A 306 -2.04 23.91 11.01
N LYS A 307 -0.83 24.35 10.63
CA LYS A 307 -0.38 25.73 10.85
C LYS A 307 -1.20 26.72 10.02
N ARG A 308 -1.43 26.47 8.73
CA ARG A 308 -2.27 27.32 7.87
C ARG A 308 -3.72 27.39 8.32
N CYS A 309 -4.27 26.28 8.81
CA CYS A 309 -5.65 26.22 9.23
C CYS A 309 -5.89 26.92 10.58
N THR A 310 -4.95 26.81 11.52
CA THR A 310 -5.23 27.13 12.94
C THR A 310 -4.27 28.11 13.58
N ASP A 311 -3.16 28.45 12.93
CA ASP A 311 -2.13 29.37 13.41
C ASP A 311 -1.47 28.98 14.75
N ILE A 312 -1.78 27.80 15.31
CA ILE A 312 -1.37 27.42 16.66
C ILE A 312 0.15 27.25 16.84
N MET A 313 0.58 27.34 18.09
CA MET A 313 1.90 26.89 18.51
C MET A 313 1.90 25.38 18.80
N PHE A 314 2.86 24.66 18.23
CA PHE A 314 3.05 23.21 18.43
C PHE A 314 3.79 22.87 19.72
N GLY A 315 4.86 23.61 20.05
CA GLY A 315 5.71 23.29 21.21
C GLY A 315 4.91 23.14 22.51
N GLY A 316 5.11 22.02 23.20
CA GLY A 316 4.43 21.69 24.46
C GLY A 316 3.01 21.15 24.33
N LYS A 317 2.43 21.11 23.12
CA LYS A 317 1.10 20.51 22.88
C LYS A 317 1.15 19.00 23.00
N GLN A 318 0.07 18.42 23.52
CA GLN A 318 -0.15 16.98 23.58
C GLN A 318 -0.90 16.53 22.33
N VAL A 319 -0.31 15.61 21.57
CA VAL A 319 -0.88 15.13 20.30
C VAL A 319 -1.05 13.63 20.38
N VAL A 320 -2.20 13.12 19.96
CA VAL A 320 -2.39 11.69 19.73
C VAL A 320 -2.45 11.43 18.22
N VAL A 321 -1.61 10.50 17.76
CA VAL A 321 -1.61 10.01 16.38
C VAL A 321 -2.16 8.58 16.40
N CYS A 322 -3.26 8.35 15.69
CA CYS A 322 -3.91 7.06 15.61
C CYS A 322 -3.44 6.33 14.36
N GLY A 323 -2.61 5.31 14.51
CA GLY A 323 -1.92 4.63 13.41
C GLY A 323 -0.43 4.98 13.34
N TYR A 324 0.42 3.97 13.25
CA TYR A 324 1.88 4.09 13.14
C TYR A 324 2.46 3.32 11.94
N GLY A 325 1.72 3.31 10.83
CA GLY A 325 2.25 3.01 9.51
C GLY A 325 3.20 4.10 8.98
N GLU A 326 3.52 4.10 7.69
CA GLU A 326 4.43 5.12 7.11
C GLU A 326 3.89 6.56 7.26
N VAL A 327 2.58 6.76 7.06
CA VAL A 327 1.91 8.06 7.30
C VAL A 327 2.03 8.48 8.77
N GLY A 328 1.67 7.58 9.68
CA GLY A 328 1.77 7.80 11.12
C GLY A 328 3.19 8.15 11.57
N LYS A 329 4.21 7.43 11.07
CA LYS A 329 5.63 7.71 11.31
C LYS A 329 6.03 9.10 10.84
N GLY A 330 5.59 9.49 9.64
CA GLY A 330 5.81 10.83 9.09
C GLY A 330 5.24 11.91 10.01
N CYS A 331 3.97 11.78 10.37
CA CYS A 331 3.27 12.69 11.26
C CYS A 331 3.94 12.78 12.65
N CYS A 332 4.23 11.64 13.27
CA CYS A 332 4.85 11.58 14.58
C CYS A 332 6.23 12.24 14.60
N SER A 333 7.07 11.95 13.59
CA SER A 333 8.40 12.53 13.47
C SER A 333 8.35 14.06 13.34
N ALA A 334 7.41 14.58 12.54
CA ALA A 334 7.28 16.02 12.33
C ALA A 334 6.79 16.76 13.59
N LEU A 335 5.72 16.25 14.20
CA LEU A 335 5.12 16.84 15.38
C LEU A 335 6.09 16.81 16.57
N ARG A 336 6.81 15.70 16.76
CA ARG A 336 7.86 15.61 17.78
C ARG A 336 9.02 16.58 17.49
N GLY A 337 9.40 16.74 16.22
CA GLY A 337 10.40 17.72 15.79
C GLY A 337 10.02 19.17 16.12
N MET A 338 8.72 19.48 16.13
CA MET A 338 8.16 20.78 16.54
C MET A 338 7.98 20.91 18.07
N GLY A 339 8.42 19.93 18.86
CA GLY A 339 8.34 19.95 20.32
C GLY A 339 7.00 19.52 20.91
N CYS A 340 6.15 18.81 20.15
CA CYS A 340 4.94 18.20 20.69
C CYS A 340 5.25 16.95 21.52
N PHE A 341 4.41 16.69 22.54
CA PHE A 341 4.34 15.38 23.19
C PHE A 341 3.42 14.47 22.39
N VAL A 342 4.00 13.49 21.69
CA VAL A 342 3.27 12.60 20.78
C VAL A 342 2.97 11.26 21.46
N TYR A 343 1.68 10.96 21.60
CA TYR A 343 1.14 9.65 21.96
C TYR A 343 0.69 8.91 20.70
N ILE A 344 0.80 7.59 20.70
CA ILE A 344 0.41 6.76 19.56
C ILE A 344 -0.60 5.72 20.02
N THR A 345 -1.64 5.51 19.22
CA THR A 345 -2.52 4.34 19.33
C THR A 345 -2.24 3.43 18.14
N GLU A 346 -2.12 2.12 18.39
CA GLU A 346 -1.80 1.16 17.34
C GLU A 346 -2.35 -0.24 17.67
N VAL A 347 -2.78 -0.95 16.63
CA VAL A 347 -3.31 -2.31 16.71
C VAL A 347 -2.28 -3.35 16.30
N ASP A 348 -1.37 -3.02 15.38
CA ASP A 348 -0.29 -3.90 14.96
C ASP A 348 0.86 -3.89 15.98
N PRO A 349 1.17 -5.03 16.63
CA PRO A 349 2.25 -5.11 17.60
C PRO A 349 3.64 -4.80 17.03
N ILE A 350 3.88 -4.99 15.72
CA ILE A 350 5.16 -4.65 15.09
C ILE A 350 5.32 -3.14 15.01
N CYS A 351 4.30 -2.43 14.53
CA CYS A 351 4.30 -0.98 14.46
C CYS A 351 4.35 -0.36 15.87
N ALA A 352 3.60 -0.92 16.83
CA ALA A 352 3.65 -0.49 18.23
C ALA A 352 5.05 -0.65 18.85
N LEU A 353 5.72 -1.78 18.60
CA LEU A 353 7.08 -2.01 19.08
C LEU A 353 8.08 -1.03 18.46
N GLN A 354 7.94 -0.72 17.16
CA GLN A 354 8.77 0.30 16.49
C GLN A 354 8.60 1.68 17.12
N ALA A 355 7.36 2.10 17.38
CA ALA A 355 7.08 3.36 18.05
C ALA A 355 7.72 3.41 19.45
N CYS A 356 7.62 2.33 20.23
CA CYS A 356 8.30 2.23 21.53
C CYS A 356 9.83 2.38 21.38
N MET A 357 10.44 1.73 20.39
CA MET A 357 11.88 1.80 20.14
C MET A 357 12.34 3.18 19.65
N GLU A 358 11.47 3.94 18.97
CA GLU A 358 11.71 5.35 18.65
C GLU A 358 11.48 6.29 19.84
N GLY A 359 11.00 5.77 20.98
CA GLY A 359 10.79 6.53 22.21
C GLY A 359 9.44 7.23 22.28
N TYR A 360 8.45 6.78 21.52
CA TYR A 360 7.07 7.21 21.67
C TYR A 360 6.33 6.38 22.72
N LYS A 361 5.30 6.97 23.33
CA LYS A 361 4.43 6.25 24.26
C LYS A 361 3.23 5.67 23.52
N ILE A 362 3.11 4.35 23.52
CA ILE A 362 1.92 3.65 23.07
C ILE A 362 0.85 3.68 24.16
N VAL A 363 -0.35 4.11 23.81
CA VAL A 363 -1.49 4.26 24.72
C VAL A 363 -2.76 3.78 24.05
N ARG A 364 -3.81 3.52 24.85
CA ARG A 364 -5.17 3.44 24.33
C ARG A 364 -5.77 4.84 24.20
N LEU A 365 -6.66 5.03 23.23
CA LEU A 365 -7.23 6.35 22.96
C LEU A 365 -7.96 6.90 24.19
N GLU A 366 -8.69 6.05 24.90
CA GLU A 366 -9.50 6.41 26.08
C GLU A 366 -8.66 6.94 27.24
N GLU A 367 -7.38 6.59 27.31
CA GLU A 367 -6.45 7.03 28.36
C GLU A 367 -6.05 8.50 28.19
N VAL A 368 -5.98 9.00 26.95
CA VAL A 368 -5.42 10.32 26.64
C VAL A 368 -6.40 11.30 25.99
N ILE A 369 -7.54 10.84 25.47
CA ILE A 369 -8.47 11.67 24.69
C ILE A 369 -8.93 12.94 25.43
N LYS A 370 -9.04 12.90 26.77
CA LYS A 370 -9.49 14.05 27.57
C LYS A 370 -8.45 15.18 27.69
N GLN A 371 -7.17 14.88 27.49
CA GLN A 371 -6.07 15.83 27.76
C GLN A 371 -5.37 16.34 26.50
N VAL A 372 -5.49 15.63 25.37
CA VAL A 372 -4.82 15.98 24.11
C VAL A 372 -5.34 17.29 23.52
N ASP A 373 -4.42 18.06 22.94
CA ASP A 373 -4.70 19.27 22.18
C ASP A 373 -5.02 18.98 20.72
N ILE A 374 -4.37 17.97 20.13
CA ILE A 374 -4.48 17.64 18.71
C ILE A 374 -4.70 16.13 18.58
N VAL A 375 -5.66 15.76 17.73
CA VAL A 375 -5.92 14.39 17.31
C VAL A 375 -5.63 14.28 15.82
N VAL A 376 -4.75 13.35 15.44
CA VAL A 376 -4.42 13.05 14.05
C VAL A 376 -4.77 11.59 13.77
N THR A 377 -5.61 11.32 12.79
CA THR A 377 -5.88 9.95 12.31
C THR A 377 -5.01 9.63 11.10
N ALA A 378 -4.37 8.46 11.12
CA ALA A 378 -3.46 7.96 10.09
C ALA A 378 -3.52 6.42 10.01
N SER A 379 -4.68 5.83 10.29
CA SER A 379 -4.84 4.38 10.45
C SER A 379 -5.26 3.69 9.15
N GLY A 380 -5.87 4.43 8.21
CA GLY A 380 -6.56 3.86 7.06
C GLY A 380 -7.84 3.10 7.42
N SER A 381 -8.30 3.19 8.67
CA SER A 381 -9.45 2.44 9.21
C SER A 381 -10.64 3.33 9.50
N LYS A 382 -11.85 2.79 9.32
CA LYS A 382 -13.10 3.48 9.59
C LYS A 382 -13.35 3.64 11.11
N ASN A 383 -13.94 4.77 11.49
CA ASN A 383 -14.39 5.07 12.86
C ASN A 383 -13.26 4.96 13.90
N THR A 384 -12.06 5.39 13.54
CA THR A 384 -10.92 5.49 14.45
C THR A 384 -11.22 6.50 15.57
N ILE A 385 -11.88 7.61 15.22
CA ILE A 385 -12.42 8.59 16.17
C ILE A 385 -13.94 8.57 16.07
N THR A 386 -14.60 8.14 17.13
CA THR A 386 -16.07 8.05 17.23
C THR A 386 -16.69 9.30 17.86
N ARG A 387 -18.02 9.48 17.76
CA ARG A 387 -18.75 10.53 18.49
C ARG A 387 -18.43 10.53 19.98
N ASP A 388 -18.45 9.37 20.63
CA ASP A 388 -18.10 9.22 22.05
C ASP A 388 -16.69 9.72 22.39
N SER A 389 -15.76 9.61 21.45
CA SER A 389 -14.40 10.12 21.62
C SER A 389 -14.36 11.64 21.48
N LEU A 390 -15.09 12.18 20.50
CA LEU A 390 -15.23 13.63 20.29
C LEU A 390 -15.90 14.31 21.49
N ASP A 391 -16.90 13.69 22.10
CA ASP A 391 -17.57 14.18 23.31
C ASP A 391 -16.60 14.34 24.50
N LYS A 392 -15.56 13.48 24.57
CA LYS A 392 -14.57 13.47 25.66
C LYS A 392 -13.41 14.45 25.46
N LEU A 393 -13.23 15.00 24.25
CA LEU A 393 -12.17 15.99 23.99
C LEU A 393 -12.30 17.22 24.87
N LYS A 394 -11.20 17.92 25.11
CA LYS A 394 -11.24 19.24 25.76
C LYS A 394 -11.72 20.32 24.80
N ASN A 395 -12.16 21.44 25.37
CA ASN A 395 -12.52 22.63 24.60
C ASN A 395 -11.30 23.16 23.82
N GLY A 396 -11.49 23.50 22.55
CA GLY A 396 -10.46 23.98 21.62
C GLY A 396 -9.56 22.89 21.04
N ALA A 397 -9.86 21.60 21.26
CA ALA A 397 -9.08 20.52 20.64
C ALA A 397 -9.20 20.54 19.11
N ILE A 398 -8.08 20.26 18.43
CA ILE A 398 -8.01 20.16 16.97
C ILE A 398 -8.12 18.70 16.56
N VAL A 399 -8.93 18.41 15.55
CA VAL A 399 -9.10 17.06 15.00
C VAL A 399 -8.89 17.09 13.49
N CYS A 400 -7.99 16.24 13.00
CA CYS A 400 -7.71 16.13 11.57
C CYS A 400 -7.38 14.71 11.12
N ASN A 401 -7.60 14.46 9.82
CA ASN A 401 -7.33 13.19 9.17
C ASN A 401 -6.18 13.34 8.17
N MET A 402 -5.17 12.48 8.30
CA MET A 402 -4.04 12.33 7.37
C MET A 402 -4.06 10.99 6.63
N GLY A 403 -4.97 10.09 7.01
CA GLY A 403 -5.09 8.78 6.40
C GLY A 403 -6.04 8.80 5.20
N HIS A 404 -7.09 7.98 5.22
CA HIS A 404 -7.94 7.73 4.05
C HIS A 404 -9.34 8.37 4.14
N SER A 405 -9.79 8.93 3.02
CA SER A 405 -11.17 9.40 2.82
C SER A 405 -11.63 10.39 3.90
N ASN A 406 -12.88 10.30 4.33
CA ASN A 406 -13.49 11.06 5.44
C ASN A 406 -14.10 10.13 6.51
N THR A 407 -13.65 8.88 6.57
CA THR A 407 -14.29 7.82 7.37
C THR A 407 -13.53 7.46 8.63
N GLU A 408 -12.28 7.91 8.78
CA GLU A 408 -11.51 7.67 10.01
C GLU A 408 -12.07 8.44 11.19
N ILE A 409 -12.62 9.63 10.94
CA ILE A 409 -13.34 10.44 11.91
C ILE A 409 -14.82 10.30 11.60
N ASP A 410 -15.61 9.86 12.58
CA ASP A 410 -17.05 9.88 12.45
C ASP A 410 -17.54 11.32 12.43
N VAL A 411 -17.87 11.81 11.23
CA VAL A 411 -18.50 13.12 10.99
C VAL A 411 -19.95 12.96 10.49
N SER A 412 -20.48 11.73 10.51
CA SER A 412 -21.79 11.43 9.94
C SER A 412 -22.92 12.15 10.68
N PHE A 413 -22.81 12.22 12.00
CA PHE A 413 -23.75 12.95 12.86
C PHE A 413 -23.77 14.46 12.61
N LEU A 414 -22.74 15.04 11.96
CA LEU A 414 -22.73 16.48 11.64
C LEU A 414 -23.56 16.82 10.40
N ARG A 415 -23.84 15.83 9.54
CA ARG A 415 -24.51 16.05 8.24
C ARG A 415 -26.03 16.03 8.35
N ASP A 416 -26.57 15.42 9.40
CA ASP A 416 -28.01 15.35 9.61
C ASP A 416 -28.44 16.34 10.69
N SER A 417 -28.86 17.53 10.24
CA SER A 417 -29.36 18.60 11.10
C SER A 417 -30.64 18.23 11.87
N SER A 418 -31.30 17.12 11.54
CA SER A 418 -32.48 16.64 12.27
C SER A 418 -32.14 15.76 13.48
N THR A 419 -30.90 15.25 13.56
CA THR A 419 -30.42 14.37 14.64
C THR A 419 -29.23 14.95 15.42
N SER A 420 -28.58 16.00 14.92
CA SER A 420 -27.46 16.66 15.61
C SER A 420 -27.94 17.68 16.63
N ASP A 421 -27.60 17.47 17.90
CA ASP A 421 -27.64 18.48 18.97
C ASP A 421 -26.51 19.51 18.88
N LEU A 422 -25.60 19.34 17.90
CA LEU A 422 -24.41 20.16 17.72
C LEU A 422 -24.60 21.21 16.64
N GLN A 423 -24.09 22.40 16.90
CA GLN A 423 -24.00 23.49 15.94
C GLN A 423 -22.64 23.45 15.23
N VAL A 424 -22.65 23.55 13.90
CA VAL A 424 -21.43 23.68 13.10
C VAL A 424 -21.32 25.12 12.58
N GLU A 425 -20.20 25.76 12.85
CA GLU A 425 -19.90 27.12 12.40
C GLU A 425 -18.63 27.11 11.54
N ARG A 426 -18.77 27.50 10.28
CA ARG A 426 -17.64 27.64 9.35
C ARG A 426 -16.82 28.86 9.75
N VAL A 427 -15.56 28.66 10.13
CA VAL A 427 -14.66 29.77 10.54
C VAL A 427 -13.95 30.36 9.33
N ARG A 428 -13.36 29.48 8.51
CA ARG A 428 -12.67 29.80 7.26
C ARG A 428 -12.62 28.55 6.38
N THR A 429 -12.07 28.67 5.18
CA THR A 429 -11.89 27.53 4.27
C THR A 429 -11.19 26.37 4.98
N ASN A 430 -11.81 25.19 4.94
CA ASN A 430 -11.38 23.94 5.58
C ASN A 430 -11.29 23.95 7.11
N VAL A 431 -11.91 24.92 7.80
CA VAL A 431 -11.87 25.02 9.27
C VAL A 431 -13.27 25.24 9.81
N ASP A 432 -13.74 24.28 10.60
CA ASP A 432 -15.08 24.25 11.15
C ASP A 432 -15.02 24.16 12.68
N HIS A 433 -15.81 24.99 13.35
CA HIS A 433 -16.10 24.82 14.77
C HIS A 433 -17.31 23.91 14.92
N VAL A 434 -17.14 22.84 15.70
CA VAL A 434 -18.25 22.01 16.15
C VAL A 434 -18.53 22.35 17.62
N ILE A 435 -19.76 22.78 17.91
CA ILE A 435 -20.16 23.41 19.17
C ILE A 435 -21.22 22.54 19.85
N TRP A 436 -20.95 22.14 21.09
CA TRP A 436 -21.87 21.38 21.95
C TRP A 436 -22.84 22.30 22.69
N PRO A 437 -24.01 21.79 23.14
CA PRO A 437 -24.98 22.54 23.93
C PRO A 437 -24.40 23.15 25.22
N ASN A 438 -23.37 22.52 25.78
CA ASN A 438 -22.66 23.02 26.97
C ASN A 438 -21.63 24.14 26.67
N GLY A 439 -21.51 24.57 25.41
CA GLY A 439 -20.58 25.61 24.95
C GLY A 439 -19.17 25.12 24.61
N LYS A 440 -18.85 23.84 24.81
CA LYS A 440 -17.58 23.24 24.34
C LYS A 440 -17.50 23.34 22.82
N ARG A 441 -16.33 23.70 22.31
CA ARG A 441 -16.02 23.77 20.88
C ARG A 441 -14.82 22.89 20.56
N ILE A 442 -14.83 22.23 19.41
CA ILE A 442 -13.63 21.62 18.82
C ILE A 442 -13.41 22.22 17.43
N VAL A 443 -12.17 22.17 16.96
CA VAL A 443 -11.78 22.61 15.62
C VAL A 443 -11.65 21.37 14.75
N LEU A 444 -12.61 21.16 13.84
CA LEU A 444 -12.58 20.10 12.83
C LEU A 444 -11.96 20.66 11.55
N LEU A 445 -10.96 19.95 11.04
CA LEU A 445 -10.25 20.37 9.84
C LEU A 445 -10.69 19.57 8.63
N ALA A 446 -10.92 20.27 7.51
CA ALA A 446 -11.34 19.75 6.22
C ALA A 446 -12.58 18.80 6.27
N GLU A 447 -13.51 19.04 7.20
CA GLU A 447 -14.68 18.16 7.42
C GLU A 447 -14.30 16.67 7.64
N GLY A 448 -13.11 16.42 8.17
CA GLY A 448 -12.57 15.06 8.37
C GLY A 448 -11.96 14.40 7.12
N ARG A 449 -11.90 15.11 5.98
CA ARG A 449 -11.17 14.66 4.79
C ARG A 449 -9.65 14.75 4.98
N ILE A 450 -8.93 14.13 4.05
CA ILE A 450 -7.46 14.13 4.04
C ILE A 450 -6.92 15.56 3.92
N MET A 451 -6.25 16.01 4.98
CA MET A 451 -5.92 17.41 5.21
C MET A 451 -4.86 17.97 4.24
N ASN A 452 -3.82 17.19 3.93
CA ASN A 452 -2.70 17.64 3.11
C ASN A 452 -3.11 18.12 1.71
N LEU A 453 -4.08 17.41 1.11
CA LEU A 453 -4.64 17.72 -0.20
C LEU A 453 -5.60 18.91 -0.16
N CYS A 454 -6.42 19.01 0.89
CA CYS A 454 -7.34 20.14 1.05
C CYS A 454 -6.59 21.48 1.21
N CYS A 455 -5.36 21.46 1.74
CA CYS A 455 -4.54 22.65 1.96
C CYS A 455 -3.47 22.89 0.87
N SER A 456 -3.46 22.11 -0.22
CA SER A 456 -2.43 22.17 -1.28
C SER A 456 -0.99 22.13 -0.74
N SER A 457 -0.76 21.36 0.33
CA SER A 457 0.49 21.38 1.13
C SER A 457 1.47 20.27 0.73
N VAL A 458 1.62 20.02 -0.57
CA VAL A 458 2.34 18.83 -1.06
C VAL A 458 3.72 19.20 -1.62
N PRO A 459 4.84 18.67 -1.08
CA PRO A 459 6.19 18.94 -1.58
C PRO A 459 6.44 18.32 -2.97
N SER A 460 6.73 19.17 -3.95
CA SER A 460 6.97 18.78 -5.35
C SER A 460 8.05 17.70 -5.50
N PHE A 461 9.11 17.77 -4.70
CA PHE A 461 10.20 16.80 -4.74
C PHE A 461 9.76 15.37 -4.43
N VAL A 462 8.92 15.19 -3.40
CA VAL A 462 8.42 13.86 -3.03
C VAL A 462 7.45 13.36 -4.09
N VAL A 463 6.57 14.23 -4.60
CA VAL A 463 5.64 13.88 -5.69
C VAL A 463 6.39 13.53 -6.98
N SER A 464 7.54 14.14 -7.25
CA SER A 464 8.40 13.78 -8.38
C SER A 464 8.79 12.31 -8.38
N ILE A 465 9.05 11.74 -7.20
CA ILE A 465 9.42 10.33 -7.04
C ILE A 465 8.25 9.44 -7.43
N THR A 466 7.05 9.72 -6.90
CA THR A 466 5.81 8.98 -7.22
C THR A 466 5.44 9.14 -8.70
N ALA A 467 5.45 10.36 -9.22
CA ALA A 467 5.11 10.66 -10.60
C ALA A 467 6.08 10.02 -11.61
N ALA A 468 7.39 10.00 -11.32
CA ALA A 468 8.37 9.28 -12.13
C ALA A 468 8.12 7.76 -12.09
N THR A 469 7.71 7.23 -10.94
CA THR A 469 7.32 5.82 -10.77
C THR A 469 6.10 5.49 -11.64
N GLN A 470 5.08 6.34 -11.65
CA GLN A 470 3.89 6.20 -12.52
C GLN A 470 4.23 6.27 -14.00
N ALA A 471 5.02 7.26 -14.43
CA ALA A 471 5.44 7.41 -15.82
C ALA A 471 6.21 6.17 -16.31
N LEU A 472 7.11 5.63 -15.49
CA LEU A 472 7.85 4.41 -15.83
C LEU A 472 6.95 3.17 -15.85
N ALA A 473 5.98 3.05 -14.94
CA ALA A 473 5.00 1.96 -14.96
C ALA A 473 4.15 1.98 -16.26
N LEU A 474 3.74 3.18 -16.71
CA LEU A 474 3.04 3.36 -17.98
C LEU A 474 3.91 2.95 -19.17
N ILE A 475 5.18 3.37 -19.19
CA ILE A 475 6.15 2.99 -20.22
C ILE A 475 6.35 1.48 -20.27
N GLU A 476 6.50 0.83 -19.12
CA GLU A 476 6.71 -0.60 -19.00
C GLU A 476 5.50 -1.40 -19.49
N LEU A 477 4.28 -1.06 -19.06
CA LEU A 477 3.07 -1.74 -19.50
C LEU A 477 2.80 -1.52 -21.00
N PHE A 478 2.98 -0.30 -21.50
CA PHE A 478 2.71 0.02 -22.89
C PHE A 478 3.66 -0.67 -23.86
N ASN A 479 4.94 -0.79 -23.50
CA ASN A 479 5.99 -1.40 -24.33
C ASN A 479 6.26 -2.87 -24.00
N ALA A 480 5.51 -3.45 -23.06
CA ALA A 480 5.67 -4.85 -22.70
C ALA A 480 5.45 -5.75 -23.93
N PRO A 481 6.35 -6.72 -24.19
CA PRO A 481 6.12 -7.68 -25.27
C PRO A 481 4.84 -8.49 -24.99
N PRO A 482 4.12 -8.94 -26.04
CA PRO A 482 2.91 -9.73 -25.88
C PRO A 482 3.13 -10.91 -24.93
N ASN A 483 2.14 -11.18 -24.07
CA ASN A 483 2.15 -12.24 -23.05
C ASN A 483 3.17 -12.08 -21.91
N ARG A 484 3.87 -10.95 -21.77
CA ARG A 484 4.71 -10.68 -20.59
C ARG A 484 3.88 -10.57 -19.31
N TYR A 485 2.77 -9.83 -19.37
CA TYR A 485 1.84 -9.65 -18.27
C TYR A 485 0.50 -10.31 -18.61
N LYS A 486 -0.01 -11.10 -17.68
CA LYS A 486 -1.41 -11.59 -17.68
C LYS A 486 -2.32 -10.53 -17.06
N CYS A 487 -3.64 -10.70 -17.14
CA CYS A 487 -4.61 -9.84 -16.47
C CYS A 487 -4.59 -10.09 -14.95
N ASP A 488 -3.58 -9.52 -14.28
CA ASP A 488 -3.30 -9.65 -12.86
C ASP A 488 -2.65 -8.34 -12.36
N VAL A 489 -2.49 -8.21 -11.05
CA VAL A 489 -1.89 -7.05 -10.38
C VAL A 489 -0.42 -7.33 -10.09
N TYR A 490 0.47 -6.53 -10.66
CA TYR A 490 1.93 -6.65 -10.53
C TYR A 490 2.51 -5.54 -9.68
N LEU A 491 3.62 -5.85 -9.02
CA LEU A 491 4.49 -4.84 -8.42
C LEU A 491 5.49 -4.32 -9.45
N LEU A 492 5.87 -3.06 -9.30
CA LEU A 492 6.92 -2.48 -10.12
C LEU A 492 8.25 -3.24 -9.92
N PRO A 493 8.98 -3.59 -11.00
CA PRO A 493 10.30 -4.19 -10.88
C PRO A 493 11.25 -3.33 -10.03
N LYS A 494 11.98 -3.95 -9.09
CA LYS A 494 12.90 -3.23 -8.18
C LYS A 494 13.96 -2.39 -8.88
N LYS A 495 14.41 -2.82 -10.05
CA LYS A 495 15.37 -2.05 -10.85
C LYS A 495 14.80 -0.70 -11.30
N MET A 496 13.47 -0.61 -11.49
CA MET A 496 12.79 0.64 -11.79
C MET A 496 12.68 1.53 -10.56
N ASP A 497 12.39 0.97 -9.38
CA ASP A 497 12.44 1.72 -8.11
C ASP A 497 13.83 2.37 -7.90
N GLU A 498 14.90 1.57 -8.07
CA GLU A 498 16.28 2.05 -7.95
C GLU A 498 16.63 3.10 -9.00
N TYR A 499 16.12 2.92 -10.23
CA TYR A 499 16.30 3.90 -11.29
C TYR A 499 15.60 5.22 -10.97
N VAL A 500 14.35 5.20 -10.49
CA VAL A 500 13.65 6.41 -10.02
C VAL A 500 14.47 7.11 -8.96
N ALA A 501 14.96 6.39 -7.94
CA ALA A 501 15.81 6.98 -6.91
C ALA A 501 17.06 7.65 -7.52
N SER A 502 17.73 6.97 -8.47
CA SER A 502 18.92 7.51 -9.13
C SER A 502 18.68 8.81 -9.92
N LEU A 503 17.45 9.05 -10.41
CA LEU A 503 17.11 10.29 -11.10
C LEU A 503 17.00 11.51 -10.16
N HIS A 504 16.80 11.28 -8.86
CA HIS A 504 16.58 12.33 -7.87
C HIS A 504 17.85 12.68 -7.08
N LEU A 505 18.76 11.71 -6.91
CA LEU A 505 19.99 11.89 -6.14
C LEU A 505 20.89 13.08 -6.56
N PRO A 506 21.01 13.44 -7.85
CA PRO A 506 21.81 14.60 -8.25
C PRO A 506 21.34 15.93 -7.62
N ALA A 507 20.06 16.04 -7.25
CA ALA A 507 19.54 17.26 -6.60
C ALA A 507 20.10 17.46 -5.19
N PHE A 508 20.61 16.40 -4.55
CA PHE A 508 21.22 16.44 -3.22
C PHE A 508 22.75 16.38 -3.25
N ASP A 509 23.38 16.53 -4.42
CA ASP A 509 24.82 16.30 -4.60
C ASP A 509 25.27 14.92 -4.07
N ALA A 510 24.39 13.91 -4.21
CA ALA A 510 24.65 12.58 -3.68
C ALA A 510 25.47 11.74 -4.67
N HIS A 511 26.67 11.32 -4.24
CA HIS A 511 27.56 10.48 -5.02
C HIS A 511 27.49 9.01 -4.56
N LEU A 512 26.91 8.15 -5.40
CA LEU A 512 26.81 6.72 -5.10
C LEU A 512 28.16 6.02 -5.25
N THR A 513 28.48 5.12 -4.32
CA THR A 513 29.64 4.23 -4.42
C THR A 513 29.36 3.11 -5.42
N GLU A 514 30.35 2.82 -6.28
CA GLU A 514 30.29 1.67 -7.18
C GLU A 514 30.87 0.41 -6.52
N LEU A 515 30.18 -0.72 -6.67
CA LEU A 515 30.69 -2.01 -6.20
C LEU A 515 31.82 -2.51 -7.09
N SER A 516 32.88 -3.03 -6.47
CA SER A 516 33.93 -3.80 -7.16
C SER A 516 33.40 -5.15 -7.66
N ASP A 517 34.09 -5.76 -8.62
CA ASP A 517 33.70 -7.09 -9.15
C ASP A 517 33.70 -8.16 -8.05
N ASP A 518 34.65 -8.10 -7.12
CA ASP A 518 34.75 -9.01 -5.99
C ASP A 518 33.57 -8.88 -5.02
N GLN A 519 33.14 -7.65 -4.71
CA GLN A 519 31.94 -7.41 -3.90
C GLN A 519 30.67 -7.91 -4.57
N CYS A 520 30.52 -7.69 -5.88
CA CYS A 520 29.40 -8.21 -6.66
C CYS A 520 29.35 -9.74 -6.64
N LYS A 521 30.50 -10.39 -6.80
CA LYS A 521 30.62 -11.86 -6.72
C LYS A 521 30.28 -12.39 -5.33
N TYR A 522 30.77 -11.72 -4.28
CA TYR A 522 30.47 -12.09 -2.88
C TYR A 522 28.97 -11.97 -2.57
N LEU A 523 28.34 -10.89 -3.01
CA LEU A 523 26.91 -10.63 -2.76
C LEU A 523 25.97 -11.37 -3.72
N GLY A 524 26.49 -11.90 -4.83
CA GLY A 524 25.70 -12.56 -5.87
C GLY A 524 24.80 -11.61 -6.66
N ILE A 525 25.22 -10.35 -6.85
CA ILE A 525 24.44 -9.30 -7.54
C ILE A 525 25.21 -8.65 -8.69
N ASN A 526 24.50 -7.97 -9.59
CA ASN A 526 25.10 -7.19 -10.67
C ASN A 526 25.51 -5.80 -10.17
N LYS A 527 26.58 -5.21 -10.72
CA LYS A 527 26.99 -3.82 -10.46
C LYS A 527 25.89 -2.80 -10.71
N ALA A 528 25.01 -3.06 -11.68
CA ALA A 528 23.88 -2.22 -12.03
C ALA A 528 22.56 -2.60 -11.30
N GLY A 529 22.65 -3.41 -10.24
CA GLY A 529 21.51 -3.87 -9.47
C GLY A 529 20.64 -4.94 -10.17
N PRO A 530 19.52 -5.33 -9.56
CA PRO A 530 18.98 -4.80 -8.30
C PRO A 530 19.88 -5.11 -7.08
N PHE A 531 20.05 -4.13 -6.21
CA PHE A 531 20.94 -4.21 -5.03
C PHE A 531 20.26 -4.88 -3.82
N LYS A 532 18.94 -5.08 -3.90
CA LYS A 532 18.14 -5.74 -2.88
C LYS A 532 17.17 -6.72 -3.53
N PRO A 533 16.89 -7.86 -2.87
CA PRO A 533 15.95 -8.85 -3.39
C PRO A 533 14.50 -8.33 -3.36
N ASN A 534 13.61 -8.92 -4.17
CA ASN A 534 12.23 -8.43 -4.36
C ASN A 534 11.41 -8.29 -3.07
N TYR A 535 11.69 -9.11 -2.06
CA TYR A 535 11.02 -9.07 -0.75
C TYR A 535 11.49 -7.94 0.16
N TYR A 536 12.60 -7.28 -0.17
CA TYR A 536 13.14 -6.18 0.63
C TYR A 536 12.18 -4.98 0.56
N ARG A 537 11.45 -4.74 1.65
CA ARG A 537 10.58 -3.57 1.82
C ARG A 537 11.16 -2.51 2.78
N GLY A 538 12.48 -2.49 2.96
CA GLY A 538 13.16 -1.57 3.89
C GLY A 538 12.98 -1.90 5.38
N ILE A 539 12.10 -2.85 5.70
CA ILE A 539 11.95 -3.48 7.02
C ILE A 539 12.16 -4.98 6.82
N MET A 540 12.99 -5.57 7.68
CA MET A 540 13.48 -6.94 7.61
C MET A 540 12.35 -7.96 7.85
N VAL A 541 11.50 -8.20 6.85
CA VAL A 541 10.54 -9.33 6.86
C VAL A 541 11.26 -10.56 6.29
N LEU A 542 12.12 -11.15 7.11
CA LEU A 542 12.89 -12.36 6.79
C LEU A 542 12.02 -13.64 6.82
N LEU A 543 10.81 -13.58 7.35
CA LEU A 543 10.00 -14.78 7.62
C LEU A 543 9.11 -15.26 6.46
N SER A 544 8.86 -14.43 5.43
CA SER A 544 7.94 -14.80 4.35
C SER A 544 8.58 -15.54 3.17
N ILE A 545 9.91 -15.64 3.12
CA ILE A 545 10.66 -16.02 1.89
C ILE A 545 11.08 -17.49 1.86
N LEU A 546 11.17 -18.18 2.99
CA LEU A 546 11.41 -19.63 2.94
C LEU A 546 10.21 -20.40 2.34
N LYS A 547 9.02 -19.78 2.27
CA LYS A 547 7.77 -20.39 1.79
C LYS A 547 7.44 -20.21 0.30
N LYS A 548 8.09 -19.29 -0.43
CA LYS A 548 7.64 -18.91 -1.80
C LYS A 548 8.52 -19.40 -2.96
N LEU A 549 9.54 -20.22 -2.70
CA LEU A 549 10.54 -20.59 -3.72
C LEU A 549 10.80 -22.09 -3.93
N ARG A 550 9.88 -22.97 -3.54
CA ARG A 550 9.87 -24.35 -4.05
C ARG A 550 8.54 -24.67 -4.74
N ARG A 551 8.64 -25.54 -5.75
CA ARG A 551 7.61 -26.01 -6.69
C ARG A 551 6.27 -26.22 -5.98
N LYS A 552 5.13 -26.11 -6.71
CA LYS A 552 3.79 -26.54 -6.27
C LYS A 552 3.87 -27.85 -5.45
N GLU A 553 4.07 -27.71 -4.16
CA GLU A 553 3.93 -28.77 -3.18
C GLU A 553 2.45 -28.75 -2.83
N LYS A 554 1.79 -29.91 -2.87
CA LYS A 554 0.40 -30.02 -2.42
C LYS A 554 0.43 -29.86 -0.89
N GLU A 555 0.50 -28.61 -0.44
CA GLU A 555 0.61 -28.26 0.97
C GLU A 555 -0.76 -28.38 1.64
N MET A 556 -0.80 -29.00 2.82
CA MET A 556 -1.97 -29.04 3.69
C MET A 556 -1.59 -28.44 5.05
N ARG A 557 -2.40 -27.52 5.57
CA ARG A 557 -2.24 -26.91 6.89
C ARG A 557 -3.19 -27.59 7.89
N LEU A 558 -2.58 -28.32 8.81
CA LEU A 558 -3.27 -29.08 9.84
C LEU A 558 -3.15 -28.35 11.18
N LEU A 559 -4.25 -28.29 11.94
CA LEU A 559 -4.28 -27.69 13.27
C LEU A 559 -4.37 -28.79 14.33
N LEU A 560 -3.33 -28.94 15.15
CA LEU A 560 -3.26 -29.94 16.23
C LEU A 560 -3.62 -29.29 17.57
N VAL A 561 -4.78 -29.65 18.10
CA VAL A 561 -5.43 -29.01 19.24
C VAL A 561 -6.06 -30.03 20.18
N GLY A 562 -6.39 -29.59 21.40
CA GLY A 562 -6.85 -30.45 22.50
C GLY A 562 -6.31 -29.98 23.84
N LEU A 563 -6.82 -30.55 24.93
CA LEU A 563 -6.45 -30.13 26.29
C LEU A 563 -4.96 -30.35 26.57
N ASP A 564 -4.43 -29.64 27.57
CA ASP A 564 -3.08 -29.89 28.11
C ASP A 564 -2.90 -31.35 28.56
N ASN A 565 -1.68 -31.87 28.43
CA ASN A 565 -1.29 -33.25 28.72
C ASN A 565 -1.97 -34.37 27.91
N ALA A 566 -2.80 -34.03 26.90
CA ALA A 566 -3.41 -35.01 26.00
C ALA A 566 -2.40 -35.76 25.09
N GLY A 567 -1.17 -35.24 24.94
CA GLY A 567 -0.10 -35.86 24.16
C GLY A 567 0.09 -35.34 22.73
N LYS A 568 -0.43 -34.14 22.42
CA LYS A 568 -0.32 -33.47 21.10
C LYS A 568 1.11 -33.43 20.55
N SER A 569 2.01 -32.78 21.28
CA SER A 569 3.41 -32.61 20.87
C SER A 569 4.16 -33.94 20.80
N THR A 570 3.77 -34.92 21.63
CA THR A 570 4.30 -36.28 21.61
C THR A 570 3.88 -37.03 20.35
N ILE A 571 2.60 -36.96 19.96
CA ILE A 571 2.10 -37.51 18.69
C ILE A 571 2.89 -36.94 17.52
N LEU A 572 3.05 -35.61 17.48
CA LEU A 572 3.71 -34.95 16.38
C LEU A 572 5.21 -35.32 16.30
N SER A 573 5.89 -35.45 17.44
CA SER A 573 7.29 -35.87 17.48
C SER A 573 7.45 -37.34 17.07
N ARG A 574 6.51 -38.22 17.46
CA ARG A 574 6.49 -39.63 17.05
C ARG A 574 6.28 -39.79 15.54
N ILE A 575 5.33 -39.05 14.97
CA ILE A 575 5.07 -39.06 13.52
C ILE A 575 6.30 -38.57 12.73
N ASN A 576 7.04 -37.61 13.29
CA ASN A 576 8.26 -37.08 12.68
C ASN A 576 9.51 -37.97 12.90
N GLY A 577 9.36 -39.12 13.56
CA GLY A 577 10.47 -40.05 13.82
C GLY A 577 11.48 -39.58 14.87
N GLU A 578 11.11 -38.64 15.75
CA GLU A 578 11.97 -38.13 16.82
C GLU A 578 11.95 -39.07 18.05
N GLU A 579 13.07 -39.16 18.76
CA GLU A 579 13.17 -39.87 20.04
C GLU A 579 12.40 -39.12 21.14
N ILE A 580 11.64 -39.86 21.96
CA ILE A 580 10.72 -39.29 22.96
C ILE A 580 11.32 -39.49 24.35
N ASP A 581 12.26 -38.63 24.72
CA ASP A 581 12.90 -38.68 26.05
C ASP A 581 12.15 -37.84 27.08
N SER A 582 11.75 -36.61 26.72
CA SER A 582 10.88 -35.76 27.53
C SER A 582 10.29 -34.63 26.67
N VAL A 583 8.97 -34.49 26.65
CA VAL A 583 8.28 -33.43 25.89
C VAL A 583 7.71 -32.41 26.86
N ALA A 584 8.25 -31.19 26.87
CA ALA A 584 7.74 -30.09 27.67
C ALA A 584 6.38 -29.59 27.13
N PRO A 585 5.49 -29.04 27.98
CA PRO A 585 4.24 -28.43 27.51
C PRO A 585 4.49 -27.29 26.51
N THR A 586 3.81 -27.32 25.36
CA THR A 586 3.93 -26.25 24.36
C THR A 586 3.43 -24.92 24.91
N LEU A 587 4.33 -23.93 24.95
CA LEU A 587 4.01 -22.53 25.23
C LEU A 587 3.73 -21.81 23.91
N GLY A 588 2.51 -21.33 23.72
CA GLY A 588 2.09 -20.72 22.45
C GLY A 588 1.81 -21.78 21.38
N PHE A 589 2.65 -21.86 20.35
CA PHE A 589 2.52 -22.81 19.25
C PHE A 589 3.88 -23.25 18.70
N ASN A 590 3.92 -24.43 18.07
CA ASN A 590 5.04 -24.91 17.29
C ASN A 590 4.54 -25.32 15.89
N ILE A 591 5.35 -25.13 14.85
CA ILE A 591 5.05 -25.58 13.50
C ILE A 591 6.05 -26.66 13.14
N LYS A 592 5.56 -27.86 12.84
CA LYS A 592 6.38 -28.89 12.20
C LYS A 592 5.85 -29.14 10.80
N THR A 593 6.77 -29.13 9.85
CA THR A 593 6.50 -29.44 8.44
C THR A 593 7.16 -30.77 8.12
N PHE A 594 6.39 -31.75 7.66
CA PHE A 594 6.92 -33.01 7.19
C PHE A 594 6.24 -33.44 5.89
N ASN A 595 6.98 -34.20 5.08
CA ASN A 595 6.49 -34.74 3.81
C ASN A 595 5.76 -36.04 4.09
N TYR A 596 4.55 -36.18 3.54
CA TYR A 596 3.73 -37.37 3.69
C TYR A 596 3.07 -37.72 2.36
N ALA A 597 3.41 -38.88 1.80
CA ALA A 597 3.10 -39.23 0.40
C ALA A 597 3.53 -38.10 -0.57
N ASP A 598 2.63 -37.62 -1.43
CA ASP A 598 2.86 -36.51 -2.37
C ASP A 598 2.53 -35.11 -1.77
N TYR A 599 2.27 -35.04 -0.46
CA TYR A 599 1.80 -33.84 0.23
C TYR A 599 2.82 -33.33 1.24
N VAL A 600 2.76 -32.03 1.50
CA VAL A 600 3.57 -31.37 2.53
C VAL A 600 2.64 -30.92 3.65
N LEU A 601 2.75 -31.59 4.80
CA LEU A 601 1.86 -31.33 5.93
C LEU A 601 2.50 -30.30 6.86
N ASN A 602 1.85 -29.15 6.97
CA ASN A 602 2.20 -28.06 7.88
C ASN A 602 1.33 -28.18 9.14
N VAL A 603 1.85 -28.84 10.19
CA VAL A 603 1.10 -29.08 11.43
C VAL A 603 1.40 -28.01 12.47
N TRP A 604 0.36 -27.29 12.88
CA TRP A 604 0.40 -26.28 13.93
C TRP A 604 0.01 -26.92 15.27
N ASP A 605 1.00 -27.25 16.09
CA ASP A 605 0.80 -27.74 17.46
C ASP A 605 0.57 -26.57 18.40
N VAL A 606 -0.63 -26.46 18.96
CA VAL A 606 -1.01 -25.32 19.81
C VAL A 606 -1.14 -25.76 21.27
N GLY A 607 -0.64 -24.93 22.18
CA GLY A 607 -0.72 -25.17 23.62
C GLY A 607 -2.15 -25.39 24.10
N GLY A 608 -2.35 -26.45 24.91
CA GLY A 608 -3.67 -26.84 25.43
C GLY A 608 -4.04 -26.27 26.80
N GLN A 609 -3.15 -25.49 27.41
CA GLN A 609 -3.35 -24.92 28.74
C GLN A 609 -4.55 -23.97 28.72
N LYS A 610 -5.37 -23.96 29.78
CA LYS A 610 -6.60 -23.15 29.86
C LYS A 610 -6.38 -21.67 29.53
N SER A 611 -5.26 -21.08 29.96
CA SER A 611 -4.89 -19.69 29.67
C SER A 611 -4.60 -19.42 28.19
N LEU A 612 -4.24 -20.45 27.40
CA LEU A 612 -3.86 -20.34 26.00
C LEU A 612 -5.01 -20.62 25.03
N ARG A 613 -6.11 -21.24 25.47
CA ARG A 613 -7.20 -21.70 24.58
C ARG A 613 -7.95 -20.56 23.90
N SER A 614 -8.07 -19.40 24.56
CA SER A 614 -8.66 -18.19 23.95
C SER A 614 -7.89 -17.71 22.71
N TYR A 615 -6.62 -18.05 22.59
CA TYR A 615 -5.76 -17.70 21.45
C TYR A 615 -5.80 -18.73 20.31
N TRP A 616 -6.50 -19.86 20.46
CA TRP A 616 -6.66 -20.84 19.37
C TRP A 616 -7.24 -20.19 18.11
N ARG A 617 -8.15 -19.23 18.30
CA ARG A 617 -8.76 -18.39 17.25
C ARG A 617 -7.77 -17.68 16.34
N ASN A 618 -6.54 -17.46 16.79
CA ASN A 618 -5.50 -16.83 15.98
C ASN A 618 -4.91 -17.78 14.94
N TYR A 619 -5.16 -19.09 15.04
CA TYR A 619 -4.59 -20.12 14.17
C TYR A 619 -5.62 -20.76 13.23
N PHE A 620 -6.88 -20.34 13.23
CA PHE A 620 -7.93 -20.97 12.41
C PHE A 620 -7.83 -20.62 10.91
N GLU A 621 -7.25 -19.46 10.58
CA GLU A 621 -7.19 -18.94 9.22
C GLU A 621 -6.51 -19.91 8.24
N ALA A 622 -7.19 -20.33 7.18
CA ALA A 622 -6.70 -21.31 6.20
C ALA A 622 -6.29 -22.67 6.84
N THR A 623 -7.12 -23.22 7.73
CA THR A 623 -6.94 -24.60 8.26
C THR A 623 -7.76 -25.57 7.43
N GLU A 624 -7.14 -26.53 6.75
CA GLU A 624 -7.86 -27.52 5.94
C GLU A 624 -8.37 -28.69 6.78
N ALA A 625 -7.68 -29.00 7.89
CA ALA A 625 -8.04 -30.09 8.78
C ALA A 625 -7.59 -29.88 10.24
N ILE A 626 -8.36 -30.44 11.17
CA ILE A 626 -8.18 -30.36 12.62
C ILE A 626 -7.83 -31.75 13.14
N ILE A 627 -6.76 -31.86 13.91
CA ILE A 627 -6.42 -33.04 14.70
C ILE A 627 -6.73 -32.72 16.15
N TRP A 628 -7.81 -33.31 16.67
CA TRP A 628 -8.24 -33.17 18.05
C TRP A 628 -7.72 -34.32 18.90
N VAL A 629 -6.87 -34.04 19.88
CA VAL A 629 -6.25 -35.07 20.72
C VAL A 629 -6.95 -35.15 22.07
N VAL A 630 -7.42 -36.35 22.39
CA VAL A 630 -8.16 -36.68 23.61
C VAL A 630 -7.30 -37.58 24.48
N ASP A 631 -7.16 -37.23 25.75
CA ASP A 631 -6.60 -38.14 26.75
C ASP A 631 -7.65 -39.18 27.13
N SER A 632 -7.50 -40.42 26.66
CA SER A 632 -8.50 -41.48 26.91
C SER A 632 -8.52 -41.95 28.37
N VAL A 633 -7.51 -41.62 29.18
CA VAL A 633 -7.43 -42.02 30.59
C VAL A 633 -8.09 -40.98 31.49
N ASP A 634 -8.13 -39.72 31.07
CA ASP A 634 -8.63 -38.60 31.86
C ASP A 634 -10.15 -38.42 31.78
N LYS A 635 -10.88 -39.37 32.37
CA LYS A 635 -12.35 -39.39 32.36
C LYS A 635 -12.97 -38.12 32.97
N MET A 636 -12.30 -37.51 33.95
CA MET A 636 -12.80 -36.34 34.66
C MET A 636 -12.84 -35.10 33.76
N ARG A 637 -11.87 -34.93 32.85
CA ARG A 637 -11.80 -33.78 31.95
C ARG A 637 -12.45 -34.00 30.57
N LEU A 638 -13.08 -35.15 30.31
CA LEU A 638 -13.80 -35.38 29.05
C LEU A 638 -14.97 -34.41 28.83
N GLY A 639 -15.66 -33.99 29.89
CA GLY A 639 -16.70 -32.97 29.80
C GLY A 639 -16.16 -31.59 29.37
N GLU A 640 -15.00 -31.20 29.90
CA GLU A 640 -14.28 -30.00 29.49
C GLU A 640 -13.78 -30.12 28.05
N CYS A 641 -13.25 -31.29 27.68
CA CYS A 641 -12.79 -31.60 26.33
C CYS A 641 -13.91 -31.44 25.30
N ARG A 642 -15.11 -31.95 25.60
CA ARG A 642 -16.29 -31.77 24.76
C ARG A 642 -16.65 -30.31 24.58
N ALA A 643 -16.73 -29.55 25.68
CA ALA A 643 -17.14 -28.15 25.63
C ALA A 643 -16.21 -27.30 24.75
N GLU A 644 -14.90 -27.52 24.87
CA GLU A 644 -13.89 -26.83 24.06
C GLU A 644 -13.94 -27.26 22.59
N LEU A 645 -14.16 -28.54 22.29
CA LEU A 645 -14.33 -29.02 20.91
C LEU A 645 -15.58 -28.40 20.26
N GLN A 646 -16.71 -28.38 20.98
CA GLN A 646 -17.95 -27.79 20.49
C GLN A 646 -17.82 -26.29 20.26
N GLU A 647 -17.13 -25.57 21.14
CA GLU A 647 -16.87 -24.14 20.95
C GLU A 647 -15.95 -23.88 19.76
N LEU A 648 -14.91 -24.71 19.56
CA LEU A 648 -14.00 -24.62 18.42
C LEU A 648 -14.75 -24.83 17.09
N LEU A 649 -15.63 -25.83 17.01
CA LEU A 649 -16.37 -26.15 15.78
C LEU A 649 -17.50 -25.14 15.44
N LYS A 650 -17.83 -24.19 16.32
CA LYS A 650 -18.76 -23.09 15.99
C LYS A 650 -18.11 -22.02 15.11
N GLU A 651 -16.79 -21.99 15.02
CA GLU A 651 -16.06 -20.92 14.34
C GLU A 651 -16.22 -21.00 12.83
N GLU A 652 -16.73 -19.93 12.22
CA GLU A 652 -16.99 -19.86 10.79
C GLU A 652 -15.73 -20.13 9.94
N ARG A 653 -14.56 -19.73 10.46
CA ARG A 653 -13.25 -19.91 9.82
C ARG A 653 -12.82 -21.38 9.67
N LEU A 654 -13.43 -22.29 10.42
CA LEU A 654 -13.15 -23.72 10.34
C LEU A 654 -14.19 -24.49 9.53
N MET A 655 -15.24 -23.84 9.03
CA MET A 655 -16.30 -24.55 8.28
C MET A 655 -15.74 -25.34 7.10
N GLY A 656 -16.16 -26.60 6.99
CA GLY A 656 -15.71 -27.50 5.93
C GLY A 656 -14.33 -28.11 6.14
N SER A 657 -13.64 -27.83 7.26
CA SER A 657 -12.42 -28.55 7.64
C SER A 657 -12.71 -29.98 8.09
N SER A 658 -11.80 -30.90 7.80
CA SER A 658 -11.91 -32.31 8.20
C SER A 658 -11.42 -32.48 9.65
N LEU A 659 -12.12 -33.27 10.46
CA LEU A 659 -11.82 -33.47 11.89
C LEU A 659 -11.35 -34.90 12.17
N LEU A 660 -10.08 -35.06 12.52
CA LEU A 660 -9.54 -36.32 13.05
C LEU A 660 -9.49 -36.25 14.58
N VAL A 661 -10.21 -37.13 15.25
CA VAL A 661 -10.14 -37.28 16.71
C VAL A 661 -9.19 -38.43 17.07
N PHE A 662 -8.07 -38.11 17.70
CA PHE A 662 -7.18 -39.11 18.28
C PHE A 662 -7.56 -39.39 19.73
N ALA A 663 -8.11 -40.58 19.97
CA ALA A 663 -8.29 -41.14 21.29
C ALA A 663 -6.94 -41.69 21.78
N ASN A 664 -6.12 -40.82 22.37
CA ASN A 664 -4.73 -41.11 22.72
C ASN A 664 -4.59 -41.83 24.08
N LYS A 665 -3.44 -42.46 24.31
CA LYS A 665 -3.06 -43.24 25.51
C LYS A 665 -3.81 -44.57 25.66
N GLN A 666 -4.15 -45.20 24.54
CA GLN A 666 -4.79 -46.53 24.52
C GLN A 666 -3.85 -47.66 24.99
N ASP A 667 -2.55 -47.38 25.14
CA ASP A 667 -1.57 -48.25 25.78
C ASP A 667 -1.71 -48.34 27.31
N ILE A 668 -2.48 -47.44 27.94
CA ILE A 668 -2.67 -47.39 29.39
C ILE A 668 -3.94 -48.15 29.80
N VAL A 669 -3.80 -49.03 30.80
CA VAL A 669 -4.92 -49.77 31.38
C VAL A 669 -5.96 -48.81 31.97
N GLY A 670 -7.22 -48.98 31.58
CA GLY A 670 -8.33 -48.13 32.04
C GLY A 670 -8.67 -46.96 31.11
N ALA A 671 -7.99 -46.84 29.96
CA ALA A 671 -8.37 -45.93 28.89
C ALA A 671 -9.81 -46.18 28.42
N CYS A 672 -10.55 -45.11 28.13
CA CYS A 672 -11.87 -45.17 27.55
C CYS A 672 -11.84 -45.86 26.18
N SER A 673 -12.82 -46.71 25.95
CA SER A 673 -13.10 -47.26 24.64
C SER A 673 -13.49 -46.16 23.65
N LEU A 674 -13.34 -46.44 22.35
CA LEU A 674 -13.80 -45.54 21.30
C LEU A 674 -15.29 -45.22 21.39
N HIS A 675 -16.09 -46.21 21.80
CA HIS A 675 -17.53 -46.02 21.96
C HIS A 675 -17.81 -44.98 23.05
N GLU A 676 -17.16 -45.10 24.20
CA GLU A 676 -17.28 -44.12 25.28
C GLU A 676 -16.83 -42.72 24.85
N ILE A 677 -15.71 -42.60 24.13
CA ILE A 677 -15.22 -41.29 23.64
C ILE A 677 -16.18 -40.69 22.63
N ARG A 678 -16.69 -41.48 21.69
CA ARG A 678 -17.67 -41.04 20.68
C ARG A 678 -18.94 -40.52 21.34
N THR A 679 -19.46 -41.24 22.33
CA THR A 679 -20.66 -40.83 23.09
C THR A 679 -20.39 -39.61 23.96
N LEU A 680 -19.29 -39.59 24.72
CA LEU A 680 -18.99 -38.51 25.67
C LEU A 680 -18.63 -37.19 25.00
N LEU A 681 -18.01 -37.21 23.82
CA LEU A 681 -17.73 -36.02 23.02
C LEU A 681 -18.90 -35.63 22.09
N GLU A 682 -19.98 -36.44 22.05
CA GLU A 682 -21.14 -36.23 21.20
C GLU A 682 -20.77 -36.07 19.71
N LEU A 683 -19.82 -36.88 19.22
CA LEU A 683 -19.29 -36.72 17.85
C LEU A 683 -20.38 -36.93 16.79
N ASP A 684 -21.39 -37.74 17.07
CA ASP A 684 -22.53 -38.00 16.18
C ASP A 684 -23.40 -36.76 15.92
N SER A 685 -23.27 -35.71 16.76
CA SER A 685 -23.95 -34.42 16.56
C SER A 685 -23.20 -33.49 15.57
N ILE A 686 -22.00 -33.86 15.15
CA ILE A 686 -21.17 -33.05 14.25
C ILE A 686 -21.59 -33.34 12.80
N HIS A 687 -22.32 -32.41 12.20
CA HIS A 687 -22.82 -32.53 10.82
C HIS A 687 -22.12 -31.59 9.83
N LYS A 688 -21.44 -30.54 10.32
CA LYS A 688 -20.81 -29.51 9.49
C LYS A 688 -19.39 -29.85 9.02
N HIS A 689 -18.85 -30.96 9.51
CA HIS A 689 -17.48 -31.40 9.26
C HIS A 689 -17.47 -32.90 8.97
N HIS A 690 -16.63 -33.33 8.03
CA HIS A 690 -16.27 -34.75 7.92
C HIS A 690 -15.40 -35.09 9.12
N TRP A 691 -15.69 -36.20 9.80
CA TRP A 691 -14.92 -36.58 10.97
C TRP A 691 -14.71 -38.09 11.10
N THR A 692 -13.62 -38.46 11.77
CA THR A 692 -13.37 -39.83 12.23
C THR A 692 -12.76 -39.81 13.62
N VAL A 693 -12.84 -40.93 14.33
CA VAL A 693 -12.19 -41.14 15.63
C VAL A 693 -11.32 -42.39 15.56
N MET A 694 -10.07 -42.29 15.98
CA MET A 694 -9.12 -43.40 15.96
C MET A 694 -8.46 -43.62 17.32
N PRO A 695 -8.33 -44.88 17.77
CA PRO A 695 -7.63 -45.21 19.01
C PRO A 695 -6.13 -45.15 18.72
N CYS A 696 -5.35 -44.42 19.51
CA CYS A 696 -3.92 -44.31 19.25
C CYS A 696 -3.08 -44.30 20.52
N SER A 697 -1.78 -44.48 20.34
CA SER A 697 -0.79 -44.25 21.38
C SER A 697 0.36 -43.41 20.83
N ALA A 698 0.52 -42.21 21.38
CA ALA A 698 1.68 -41.35 21.13
C ALA A 698 3.00 -42.03 21.54
N LEU A 699 2.94 -42.90 22.56
CA LEU A 699 4.11 -43.60 23.09
C LEU A 699 4.53 -44.75 22.18
N THR A 700 3.61 -45.61 21.73
CA THR A 700 3.99 -46.76 20.88
C THR A 700 3.98 -46.42 19.38
N GLY A 701 3.32 -45.33 18.99
CA GLY A 701 3.10 -44.95 17.58
C GLY A 701 1.91 -45.66 16.93
N GLN A 702 1.20 -46.53 17.66
CA GLN A 702 0.09 -47.32 17.13
C GLN A 702 -1.04 -46.41 16.58
N ASN A 703 -1.48 -46.72 15.36
CA ASN A 703 -2.57 -46.08 14.61
C ASN A 703 -2.42 -44.57 14.34
N LEU A 704 -1.23 -43.98 14.56
CA LEU A 704 -1.00 -42.57 14.25
C LEU A 704 -0.96 -42.33 12.73
N LEU A 705 -0.23 -43.17 12.00
CA LEU A 705 -0.12 -43.04 10.54
C LEU A 705 -1.45 -43.33 9.83
N GLU A 706 -2.21 -44.32 10.29
CA GLU A 706 -3.54 -44.64 9.76
C GLU A 706 -4.52 -43.45 9.89
N GLY A 707 -4.45 -42.71 11.01
CA GLY A 707 -5.23 -41.50 11.20
C GLY A 707 -4.82 -40.37 10.25
N ILE A 708 -3.52 -40.17 10.07
CA ILE A 708 -2.99 -39.18 9.12
C ILE A 708 -3.34 -39.57 7.68
N ASP A 709 -3.27 -40.85 7.31
CA ASP A 709 -3.69 -41.35 6.00
C ASP A 709 -5.14 -41.00 5.70
N TRP A 710 -6.06 -41.28 6.64
CA TRP A 710 -7.47 -40.93 6.47
C TRP A 710 -7.65 -39.42 6.27
N LEU A 711 -6.99 -38.61 7.10
CA LEU A 711 -7.12 -37.16 7.07
C LEU A 711 -6.59 -36.56 5.77
N VAL A 712 -5.42 -37.02 5.33
CA VAL A 712 -4.79 -36.58 4.07
C VAL A 712 -5.66 -36.98 2.89
N ASN A 713 -6.21 -38.20 2.86
CA ASN A 713 -7.07 -38.64 1.77
C ASN A 713 -8.37 -37.84 1.68
N ASP A 714 -9.04 -37.58 2.80
CA ASP A 714 -10.28 -36.78 2.84
C ASP A 714 -10.03 -35.32 2.40
N VAL A 715 -8.95 -34.70 2.87
CA VAL A 715 -8.55 -33.35 2.45
C VAL A 715 -8.13 -33.33 0.96
N ALA A 716 -7.43 -34.37 0.49
CA ALA A 716 -6.93 -34.45 -0.87
C ALA A 716 -8.06 -34.55 -1.90
N GLN A 717 -9.05 -35.41 -1.66
CA GLN A 717 -10.24 -35.54 -2.50
C GLN A 717 -11.00 -34.21 -2.59
N ARG A 718 -11.09 -33.47 -1.49
CA ARG A 718 -11.82 -32.20 -1.45
C ARG A 718 -11.09 -31.04 -2.13
N LEU A 719 -9.76 -30.98 -2.05
CA LEU A 719 -8.99 -29.79 -2.46
C LEU A 719 -8.19 -29.96 -3.75
N PHE A 720 -7.76 -31.19 -4.07
CA PHE A 720 -6.80 -31.43 -5.15
C PHE A 720 -7.33 -32.33 -6.26
N ASP A 721 -8.37 -33.13 -6.00
CA ASP A 721 -9.15 -33.88 -7.01
C ASP A 721 -10.68 -33.67 -6.81
N PRO A 722 -11.18 -32.43 -6.90
CA PRO A 722 -12.62 -32.22 -6.96
C PRO A 722 -13.14 -32.68 -8.33
N ASP A 723 -14.02 -33.69 -8.36
CA ASP A 723 -14.77 -34.07 -9.56
C ASP A 723 -15.47 -32.87 -10.22
#